data_AF-A0A972V9N4-F1
#
_entry.id   AF-A0A972V9N4-F1
#
_cell.length_a   1.000
_cell.length_b   1.000
_cell.length_c   1.000
_cell.angle_alpha   90.00
_cell.angle_beta   90.00
_cell.angle_gamma   90.00
#
_symmetry.space_group_name_H-M   'P 1'
#
loop_
_entity.id
_entity.type
_entity.pdbx_description
1 polymer ?
#
loop_
_entity_poly.entity_id
_entity_poly.type
_entity_poly.pdbx_seq_one_letter_code
_entity_poly.pdbx_strand_id
1 'polypeptide(L)'
;MRCKQLLCLTVVIVGWCGFVQAQDLIQINDIQTWANFGEGGFDAGDTLQILAGGDLTVSSRSAIKSGMHVMVEDGGAFTINDRLDLDEDGVITLNGGTFTCNGNFMFPDNATGMACHVWLHGGLMFCAQTESRRDRGSTLHLGAGVFQTGNVTEGGRDDPADTEHWNIVAIPPYANVVITELEGSVKEVSAAGTLIQVIDEQVWDDFETAGFGAGDRLEILAGGNLTVNGRSAIKDGMELVVEAGGVFTVNDRMDIDGDGVITMNGGEFYSNVILMFPDNETGLESHIWLYGGLMVCNRIESRADRGSTLHVGEGILRTGRVSESTRYDPSNSETWNIVGIPPLGVVINELEGDVKEVTASGGFIQISDAQIWDDFETGGFTAAMTLQIVDGGTLEVNGRSAIKDGMHLIVEDGGVFRINDRLDVDGDGVITINGGEFHSTVDMKFPDNETGLESHIWLNAGLMACNRIDSRADRGSTLYLGAGMLRTGETYDIPEPNDPIDPNEIEPKLTDPNNIEAWNIVPVDPNTTTLVTTLPNGYKMVTAPRNLIQISDAQVWDTFADANVAAGDTLQILSGGSLEINARSAIKDGMHLIVEEGGVCIFNARVDMDNRGQIILNGGELYSHVDFKFPDNSGHQDVDIWLDAGRMVCNFLESRADRGSTLHVGGGVLTLAQATGELTDPTNVNSWDIVLIPPYTEIVITESDDEKTVLALLPEEQTSDN
;
A
#
# COMPACT_ATOMS: atom_id res chain seq x y z
N MET A 1 28.61 -51.22 -81.47
CA MET A 1 27.37 -51.08 -80.67
C MET A 1 27.72 -51.35 -79.21
N ARG A 2 27.77 -50.32 -78.36
CA ARG A 2 27.73 -50.36 -76.87
C ARG A 2 28.18 -48.98 -76.34
N CYS A 3 27.28 -47.99 -76.37
CA CYS A 3 27.51 -46.69 -75.72
C CYS A 3 26.19 -45.90 -75.54
N LYS A 4 25.12 -46.57 -75.06
CA LYS A 4 23.81 -45.92 -74.86
C LYS A 4 23.10 -46.26 -73.54
N GLN A 5 23.78 -46.87 -72.56
CA GLN A 5 23.12 -47.26 -71.29
C GLN A 5 23.70 -46.61 -70.02
N LEU A 6 24.70 -45.73 -70.13
CA LEU A 6 25.28 -45.06 -68.94
C LEU A 6 24.73 -43.65 -68.69
N LEU A 7 23.93 -43.08 -69.59
CA LEU A 7 23.44 -41.70 -69.46
C LEU A 7 22.11 -41.57 -68.69
N CYS A 8 21.37 -42.66 -68.48
CA CYS A 8 20.10 -42.61 -67.73
C CYS A 8 20.26 -42.73 -66.20
N LEU A 9 21.40 -43.24 -65.70
CA LEU A 9 21.58 -43.43 -64.25
C LEU A 9 22.07 -42.16 -63.55
N THR A 10 22.79 -41.28 -64.25
CA THR A 10 23.29 -40.02 -63.68
C THR A 10 22.22 -38.93 -63.61
N VAL A 11 21.20 -38.98 -64.47
CA VAL A 11 20.07 -38.01 -64.44
C VAL A 11 19.06 -38.32 -63.32
N VAL A 12 18.99 -39.57 -62.85
CA VAL A 12 18.10 -39.96 -61.74
C VAL A 12 18.71 -39.64 -60.36
N ILE A 13 20.04 -39.58 -60.24
CA ILE A 13 20.71 -39.27 -58.95
C ILE A 13 20.75 -37.76 -58.64
N VAL A 14 20.71 -36.88 -59.66
CA VAL A 14 20.64 -35.42 -59.46
C VAL A 14 19.22 -34.93 -59.12
N GLY A 15 18.18 -35.75 -59.39
CA GLY A 15 16.80 -35.44 -59.01
C GLY A 15 16.43 -35.74 -57.55
N TRP A 16 17.37 -36.28 -56.76
CA TRP A 16 17.20 -36.65 -55.34
C TRP A 16 18.11 -35.87 -54.39
N CYS A 17 18.86 -34.90 -54.91
CA CYS A 17 19.39 -33.84 -54.06
C CYS A 17 18.24 -32.84 -53.89
N GLY A 18 17.47 -32.99 -52.81
CA GLY A 18 16.48 -31.99 -52.43
C GLY A 18 17.12 -30.61 -52.48
N PHE A 19 16.42 -29.65 -53.07
CA PHE A 19 16.82 -28.25 -53.00
C PHE A 19 16.96 -27.93 -51.50
N VAL A 20 18.19 -27.70 -51.04
CA VAL A 20 18.42 -27.06 -49.75
C VAL A 20 17.84 -25.66 -49.93
N GLN A 21 16.64 -25.40 -49.41
CA GLN A 21 16.18 -24.03 -49.24
C GLN A 21 17.24 -23.32 -48.40
N ALA A 22 17.73 -22.19 -48.90
CA ALA A 22 18.57 -21.32 -48.08
C ALA A 22 17.72 -20.91 -46.87
N GLN A 23 18.26 -21.04 -45.66
CA GLN A 23 17.63 -20.46 -44.49
C GLN A 23 17.76 -18.95 -44.63
N ASP A 24 16.63 -18.25 -44.75
CA ASP A 24 16.65 -16.80 -44.79
C ASP A 24 16.73 -16.25 -43.36
N LEU A 25 17.56 -15.22 -43.17
CA LEU A 25 17.62 -14.46 -41.92
C LEU A 25 16.81 -13.17 -42.11
N ILE A 26 15.71 -13.06 -41.39
CA ILE A 26 14.84 -11.89 -41.34
C ILE A 26 15.19 -11.11 -40.08
N GLN A 27 15.53 -9.83 -40.21
CA GLN A 27 15.90 -8.98 -39.08
C GLN A 27 14.90 -7.84 -38.89
N ILE A 28 14.44 -7.66 -37.65
CA ILE A 28 13.58 -6.55 -37.24
C ILE A 28 14.40 -5.62 -36.36
N ASN A 29 14.49 -4.34 -36.75
CA ASN A 29 15.20 -3.29 -36.00
C ASN A 29 14.37 -1.99 -35.89
N ASP A 30 13.09 -2.09 -36.20
CA ASP A 30 12.08 -1.04 -36.15
C ASP A 30 10.74 -1.65 -35.69
N ILE A 31 9.70 -0.81 -35.62
CA ILE A 31 8.36 -1.25 -35.24
C ILE A 31 7.65 -1.83 -36.46
N GLN A 32 7.22 -3.09 -36.38
CA GLN A 32 6.46 -3.77 -37.44
C GLN A 32 5.23 -4.46 -36.90
N THR A 33 4.22 -4.58 -37.76
CA THR A 33 3.02 -5.37 -37.47
C THR A 33 2.75 -6.31 -38.62
N TRP A 34 2.65 -7.60 -38.32
CA TRP A 34 2.27 -8.64 -39.27
C TRP A 34 0.92 -9.23 -38.86
N ALA A 35 0.08 -9.59 -39.82
CA ALA A 35 -1.11 -10.38 -39.52
C ALA A 35 -0.70 -11.78 -39.07
N ASN A 36 0.24 -12.42 -39.75
CA ASN A 36 0.83 -13.72 -39.41
C ASN A 36 2.24 -13.85 -39.99
N PHE A 37 2.99 -14.88 -39.62
CA PHE A 37 4.35 -15.10 -40.11
C PHE A 37 4.47 -15.21 -41.64
N GLY A 38 3.46 -15.75 -42.33
CA GLY A 38 3.46 -15.84 -43.80
C GLY A 38 3.39 -14.48 -44.49
N GLU A 39 2.81 -13.45 -43.86
CA GLU A 39 2.85 -12.08 -44.38
C GLU A 39 4.24 -11.46 -44.24
N GLY A 40 4.93 -11.75 -43.13
CA GLY A 40 6.31 -11.34 -42.90
C GLY A 40 7.33 -12.09 -43.77
N GLY A 41 6.89 -13.08 -44.54
CA GLY A 41 7.77 -13.96 -45.33
C GLY A 41 8.61 -14.89 -44.47
N PHE A 42 8.18 -15.18 -43.23
CA PHE A 42 8.86 -16.08 -42.32
C PHE A 42 8.30 -17.51 -42.48
N ASP A 43 9.05 -18.36 -43.17
CA ASP A 43 8.65 -19.70 -43.61
C ASP A 43 9.59 -20.80 -43.08
N ALA A 44 9.33 -22.06 -43.47
CA ALA A 44 10.04 -23.24 -42.97
C ALA A 44 11.57 -23.14 -43.12
N GLY A 45 12.29 -23.32 -42.02
CA GLY A 45 13.75 -23.30 -41.95
C GLY A 45 14.36 -21.90 -41.77
N ASP A 46 13.57 -20.83 -41.81
CA ASP A 46 14.06 -19.47 -41.66
C ASP A 46 14.40 -19.12 -40.21
N THR A 47 15.14 -18.03 -40.04
CA THR A 47 15.41 -17.41 -38.74
C THR A 47 14.88 -15.99 -38.72
N LEU A 48 14.02 -15.68 -37.75
CA LEU A 48 13.53 -14.34 -37.45
C LEU A 48 14.29 -13.81 -36.23
N GLN A 49 15.06 -12.74 -36.41
CA GLN A 49 15.85 -12.11 -35.35
C GLN A 49 15.33 -10.70 -35.07
N ILE A 50 14.93 -10.44 -33.83
CA ILE A 50 14.44 -9.13 -33.37
C ILE A 50 15.56 -8.50 -32.54
N LEU A 51 16.13 -7.43 -33.09
CA LEU A 51 17.28 -6.72 -32.53
C LEU A 51 16.86 -5.67 -31.51
N ALA A 52 17.81 -5.12 -30.77
CA ALA A 52 17.60 -3.97 -29.89
C ALA A 52 16.86 -2.82 -30.60
N GLY A 53 15.77 -2.33 -30.01
CA GLY A 53 14.91 -1.29 -30.58
C GLY A 53 13.94 -1.77 -31.67
N GLY A 54 13.99 -3.05 -32.05
CA GLY A 54 12.99 -3.69 -32.88
C GLY A 54 11.79 -4.14 -32.06
N ASP A 55 10.59 -3.94 -32.61
CA ASP A 55 9.32 -4.33 -31.99
C ASP A 55 8.44 -4.97 -33.06
N LEU A 56 8.21 -6.27 -32.96
CA LEU A 56 7.34 -7.00 -33.86
C LEU A 56 6.05 -7.43 -33.17
N THR A 57 4.92 -6.95 -33.68
CA THR A 57 3.59 -7.44 -33.28
C THR A 57 2.98 -8.34 -34.35
N VAL A 58 2.57 -9.55 -33.97
CA VAL A 58 1.82 -10.50 -34.79
C VAL A 58 0.36 -10.56 -34.32
N SER A 59 -0.59 -10.32 -35.21
CA SER A 59 -1.99 -10.08 -34.81
C SER A 59 -2.90 -11.32 -34.84
N SER A 60 -2.50 -12.41 -35.49
CA SER A 60 -3.33 -13.62 -35.64
C SER A 60 -2.52 -14.90 -35.46
N ARG A 61 -3.23 -16.01 -35.25
CA ARG A 61 -2.63 -17.33 -35.01
C ARG A 61 -1.48 -17.63 -35.97
N SER A 62 -0.34 -17.97 -35.40
CA SER A 62 0.89 -18.30 -36.13
C SER A 62 1.57 -19.53 -35.52
N ALA A 63 2.52 -20.12 -36.25
CA ALA A 63 3.23 -21.31 -35.80
C ALA A 63 4.72 -21.21 -36.14
N ILE A 64 5.59 -21.56 -35.19
CA ILE A 64 7.03 -21.73 -35.39
C ILE A 64 7.25 -23.22 -35.58
N LYS A 65 7.52 -23.63 -36.83
CA LYS A 65 7.59 -25.04 -37.19
C LYS A 65 8.55 -25.37 -38.31
N SER A 66 8.80 -26.66 -38.50
CA SER A 66 9.63 -27.19 -39.58
C SER A 66 11.02 -26.53 -39.62
N GLY A 67 11.64 -26.38 -38.45
CA GLY A 67 12.96 -25.75 -38.28
C GLY A 67 12.99 -24.23 -38.30
N MET A 68 11.82 -23.55 -38.21
CA MET A 68 11.77 -22.09 -37.97
C MET A 68 12.38 -21.75 -36.62
N HIS A 69 13.10 -20.62 -36.56
CA HIS A 69 13.74 -20.12 -35.35
C HIS A 69 13.39 -18.64 -35.11
N VAL A 70 12.81 -18.33 -33.96
CA VAL A 70 12.66 -16.94 -33.48
C VAL A 70 13.73 -16.63 -32.45
N MET A 71 14.44 -15.51 -32.63
CA MET A 71 15.46 -15.00 -31.73
C MET A 71 15.13 -13.57 -31.30
N VAL A 72 15.02 -13.32 -30.00
CA VAL A 72 14.85 -11.98 -29.42
C VAL A 72 16.14 -11.60 -28.71
N GLU A 73 16.78 -10.53 -29.17
CA GLU A 73 17.98 -9.98 -28.55
C GLU A 73 17.63 -8.99 -27.43
N ASP A 74 18.62 -8.66 -26.62
CA ASP A 74 18.50 -7.64 -25.59
C ASP A 74 17.97 -6.29 -26.15
N GLY A 75 17.00 -5.71 -25.47
CA GLY A 75 16.25 -4.52 -25.91
C GLY A 75 15.30 -4.71 -27.11
N GLY A 76 15.11 -5.93 -27.62
CA GLY A 76 14.10 -6.26 -28.64
C GLY A 76 12.77 -6.72 -28.04
N ALA A 77 11.67 -6.54 -28.76
CA ALA A 77 10.33 -6.94 -28.32
C ALA A 77 9.58 -7.76 -29.38
N PHE A 78 8.99 -8.88 -28.96
CA PHE A 78 8.07 -9.69 -29.76
C PHE A 78 6.73 -9.82 -29.06
N THR A 79 5.65 -9.47 -29.74
CA THR A 79 4.28 -9.67 -29.25
C THR A 79 3.48 -10.50 -30.25
N ILE A 80 2.74 -11.50 -29.79
CA ILE A 80 1.66 -12.13 -30.53
C ILE A 80 0.33 -12.00 -29.77
N ASN A 81 -0.66 -11.40 -30.43
CA ASN A 81 -1.97 -11.09 -29.84
C ASN A 81 -2.97 -12.25 -29.89
N ASP A 82 -2.56 -13.38 -30.46
CA ASP A 82 -3.38 -14.58 -30.67
C ASP A 82 -2.54 -15.82 -30.35
N ARG A 83 -3.08 -17.00 -30.59
CA ARG A 83 -2.44 -18.29 -30.34
C ARG A 83 -1.12 -18.46 -31.11
N LEU A 84 -0.10 -18.98 -30.43
CA LEU A 84 1.17 -19.39 -31.01
C LEU A 84 1.42 -20.88 -30.81
N ASP A 85 1.68 -21.61 -31.90
CA ASP A 85 2.06 -23.02 -31.86
C ASP A 85 3.58 -23.19 -32.06
N LEU A 86 4.28 -23.87 -31.15
CA LEU A 86 5.68 -24.24 -31.31
C LEU A 86 5.78 -25.75 -31.60
N ASP A 87 6.19 -26.11 -32.81
CA ASP A 87 5.98 -27.45 -33.38
C ASP A 87 7.15 -27.88 -34.28
N GLU A 88 7.30 -29.18 -34.57
CA GLU A 88 8.12 -29.74 -35.67
C GLU A 88 9.56 -29.17 -35.75
N ASP A 89 10.38 -29.33 -34.70
CA ASP A 89 11.73 -28.74 -34.60
C ASP A 89 11.76 -27.20 -34.57
N GLY A 90 10.65 -26.55 -34.22
CA GLY A 90 10.60 -25.11 -33.96
C GLY A 90 11.43 -24.72 -32.74
N VAL A 91 12.09 -23.56 -32.84
CA VAL A 91 12.95 -23.02 -31.77
C VAL A 91 12.61 -21.57 -31.45
N ILE A 92 12.59 -21.24 -30.16
CA ILE A 92 12.61 -19.87 -29.65
C ILE A 92 13.89 -19.68 -28.84
N THR A 93 14.57 -18.56 -29.03
CA THR A 93 15.71 -18.14 -28.21
C THR A 93 15.53 -16.70 -27.76
N LEU A 94 15.58 -16.46 -26.45
CA LEU A 94 15.70 -15.13 -25.87
C LEU A 94 17.11 -14.99 -25.32
N ASN A 95 17.90 -14.09 -25.91
CA ASN A 95 19.18 -13.65 -25.35
C ASN A 95 19.00 -12.47 -24.39
N GLY A 96 17.79 -11.90 -24.32
CA GLY A 96 17.38 -10.72 -23.59
C GLY A 96 15.98 -10.28 -24.07
N GLY A 97 15.60 -9.04 -23.79
CA GLY A 97 14.38 -8.43 -24.34
C GLY A 97 13.07 -9.04 -23.81
N THR A 98 11.97 -8.79 -24.52
CA THR A 98 10.63 -9.25 -24.14
C THR A 98 9.95 -10.07 -25.22
N PHE A 99 9.30 -11.15 -24.80
CA PHE A 99 8.43 -11.98 -25.63
C PHE A 99 7.07 -12.10 -24.94
N THR A 100 6.00 -11.72 -25.62
CA THR A 100 4.64 -11.71 -25.09
C THR A 100 3.71 -12.51 -25.99
N CYS A 101 3.05 -13.52 -25.43
CA CYS A 101 1.95 -14.23 -26.07
C CYS A 101 0.66 -13.95 -25.29
N ASN A 102 -0.21 -13.09 -25.84
CA ASN A 102 -1.48 -12.74 -25.22
C ASN A 102 -2.56 -13.82 -25.42
N GLY A 103 -2.38 -14.72 -26.39
CA GLY A 103 -3.20 -15.91 -26.57
C GLY A 103 -2.59 -17.16 -25.95
N ASN A 104 -3.04 -18.33 -26.41
CA ASN A 104 -2.51 -19.61 -25.94
C ASN A 104 -1.17 -19.92 -26.60
N PHE A 105 -0.16 -20.25 -25.81
CA PHE A 105 1.11 -20.81 -26.26
C PHE A 105 1.08 -22.34 -26.16
N MET A 106 1.26 -23.04 -27.28
CA MET A 106 1.19 -24.50 -27.33
C MET A 106 2.57 -25.10 -27.56
N PHE A 107 3.03 -25.97 -26.65
CA PHE A 107 4.42 -26.39 -26.56
C PHE A 107 4.62 -27.91 -26.32
N PRO A 108 4.62 -28.78 -27.34
CA PRO A 108 4.12 -28.57 -28.70
C PRO A 108 2.64 -29.00 -28.88
N ASP A 109 1.98 -28.54 -29.95
CA ASP A 109 0.59 -28.91 -30.28
C ASP A 109 0.50 -30.19 -31.14
N ASN A 110 1.58 -30.58 -31.81
CA ASN A 110 1.55 -31.67 -32.79
C ASN A 110 1.87 -33.08 -32.21
N ALA A 111 1.60 -34.13 -32.99
CA ALA A 111 1.89 -35.53 -32.65
C ALA A 111 3.08 -36.11 -33.41
N THR A 112 3.96 -35.27 -33.97
CA THR A 112 5.08 -35.70 -34.82
C THR A 112 6.21 -36.36 -34.03
N GLY A 113 6.32 -36.06 -32.73
CA GLY A 113 7.40 -36.51 -31.85
C GLY A 113 8.74 -35.81 -32.11
N MET A 114 8.73 -34.75 -32.92
CA MET A 114 9.89 -33.88 -33.17
C MET A 114 10.01 -32.89 -32.00
N ALA A 115 11.24 -32.73 -31.51
CA ALA A 115 11.49 -31.96 -30.29
C ALA A 115 11.33 -30.46 -30.57
N CYS A 116 10.80 -29.73 -29.60
CA CYS A 116 10.66 -28.28 -29.69
C CYS A 116 11.39 -27.64 -28.52
N HIS A 117 12.06 -26.52 -28.76
CA HIS A 117 12.95 -25.93 -27.77
C HIS A 117 12.68 -24.45 -27.57
N VAL A 118 12.60 -24.05 -26.30
CA VAL A 118 12.67 -22.65 -25.89
C VAL A 118 13.95 -22.48 -25.09
N TRP A 119 14.77 -21.50 -25.44
CA TRP A 119 16.02 -21.18 -24.74
C TRP A 119 15.93 -19.77 -24.19
N LEU A 120 15.88 -19.63 -22.87
CA LEU A 120 15.86 -18.34 -22.19
C LEU A 120 17.23 -18.07 -21.57
N HIS A 121 18.17 -17.58 -22.38
CA HIS A 121 19.49 -17.19 -21.87
C HIS A 121 19.41 -15.93 -20.99
N GLY A 122 18.46 -15.03 -21.30
CA GLY A 122 18.11 -13.80 -20.58
C GLY A 122 16.71 -13.32 -21.02
N GLY A 123 16.23 -12.20 -20.48
CA GLY A 123 14.95 -11.57 -20.87
C GLY A 123 13.71 -12.22 -20.27
N LEU A 124 12.54 -11.66 -20.61
CA LEU A 124 11.23 -12.10 -20.12
C LEU A 124 10.39 -12.72 -21.24
N MET A 125 9.95 -13.96 -21.04
CA MET A 125 8.92 -14.59 -21.86
C MET A 125 7.62 -14.73 -21.06
N PHE A 126 6.63 -13.91 -21.37
CA PHE A 126 5.29 -13.97 -20.77
C PHE A 126 4.28 -14.61 -21.71
N CYS A 127 3.51 -15.58 -21.22
CA CYS A 127 2.40 -16.20 -21.93
C CYS A 127 1.13 -16.14 -21.07
N ALA A 128 0.05 -15.58 -21.59
CA ALA A 128 -1.22 -15.49 -20.88
C ALA A 128 -1.78 -16.87 -20.49
N GLN A 129 -1.52 -17.88 -21.34
CA GLN A 129 -1.77 -19.28 -21.05
C GLN A 129 -0.78 -20.14 -21.83
N THR A 130 -0.26 -21.19 -21.20
CA THR A 130 0.61 -22.17 -21.86
C THR A 130 0.05 -23.58 -21.72
N GLU A 131 0.21 -24.43 -22.73
CA GLU A 131 0.03 -25.88 -22.60
C GLU A 131 1.30 -26.60 -23.06
N SER A 132 2.02 -27.25 -22.14
CA SER A 132 3.19 -28.07 -22.48
C SER A 132 2.84 -29.55 -22.63
N ARG A 133 3.57 -30.24 -23.51
CA ARG A 133 3.49 -31.68 -23.71
C ARG A 133 4.87 -32.32 -23.83
N ARG A 134 5.47 -32.62 -22.67
CA ARG A 134 6.77 -33.30 -22.54
C ARG A 134 6.84 -34.60 -23.34
N ASP A 135 5.77 -35.39 -23.37
CA ASP A 135 5.68 -36.65 -24.11
C ASP A 135 5.84 -36.49 -25.64
N ARG A 136 5.76 -35.25 -26.13
CA ARG A 136 5.96 -34.87 -27.53
C ARG A 136 7.27 -34.13 -27.78
N GLY A 137 8.13 -34.01 -26.77
CA GLY A 137 9.48 -33.47 -26.93
C GLY A 137 9.62 -31.97 -26.71
N SER A 138 8.71 -31.30 -25.97
CA SER A 138 8.99 -29.96 -25.46
C SER A 138 10.16 -29.97 -24.48
N THR A 139 11.03 -28.96 -24.54
CA THR A 139 12.02 -28.70 -23.50
C THR A 139 12.27 -27.20 -23.37
N LEU A 140 12.01 -26.67 -22.18
CA LEU A 140 12.34 -25.30 -21.79
C LEU A 140 13.74 -25.30 -21.15
N HIS A 141 14.65 -24.52 -21.73
CA HIS A 141 16.00 -24.33 -21.21
C HIS A 141 16.11 -22.95 -20.58
N LEU A 142 16.51 -22.88 -19.31
CA LEU A 142 16.51 -21.64 -18.50
C LEU A 142 17.92 -21.26 -18.05
N GLY A 143 18.38 -20.09 -18.48
CA GLY A 143 19.57 -19.41 -18.00
C GLY A 143 19.16 -18.27 -17.06
N ALA A 144 19.63 -17.05 -17.35
CA ALA A 144 19.22 -15.86 -16.61
C ALA A 144 17.81 -15.35 -17.00
N GLY A 145 17.20 -15.94 -18.02
CA GLY A 145 15.87 -15.53 -18.49
C GLY A 145 14.74 -16.13 -17.67
N VAL A 146 13.60 -15.43 -17.70
CA VAL A 146 12.41 -15.77 -16.92
C VAL A 146 11.26 -16.19 -17.85
N PHE A 147 10.59 -17.28 -17.50
CA PHE A 147 9.34 -17.70 -18.14
C PHE A 147 8.17 -17.48 -17.20
N GLN A 148 7.16 -16.74 -17.63
CA GLN A 148 5.92 -16.55 -16.88
C GLN A 148 4.74 -17.09 -17.68
N THR A 149 3.86 -17.84 -17.00
CA THR A 149 2.60 -18.33 -17.58
C THR A 149 1.42 -18.07 -16.66
N GLY A 150 0.35 -17.51 -17.22
CA GLY A 150 -0.90 -17.26 -16.49
C GLY A 150 -1.93 -18.40 -16.62
N ASN A 151 -3.05 -18.24 -15.90
CA ASN A 151 -4.20 -19.15 -15.89
C ASN A 151 -3.83 -20.61 -15.58
N VAL A 152 -2.89 -20.82 -14.66
CA VAL A 152 -2.35 -22.14 -14.35
C VAL A 152 -3.31 -22.95 -13.47
N THR A 153 -3.66 -24.14 -13.93
CA THR A 153 -4.40 -25.16 -13.18
C THR A 153 -3.43 -26.15 -12.55
N GLU A 154 -3.43 -26.27 -11.22
CA GLU A 154 -2.51 -27.16 -10.48
C GLU A 154 -2.55 -28.61 -11.00
N GLY A 155 -1.37 -29.17 -11.31
CA GLY A 155 -1.21 -30.53 -11.85
C GLY A 155 -1.72 -30.71 -13.29
N GLY A 156 -1.95 -29.61 -13.99
CA GLY A 156 -2.34 -29.59 -15.40
C GLY A 156 -1.15 -29.51 -16.37
N ARG A 157 -1.45 -29.48 -17.67
CA ARG A 157 -0.44 -29.27 -18.72
C ARG A 157 0.07 -27.84 -18.82
N ASP A 158 -0.71 -26.94 -18.25
CA ASP A 158 -0.46 -25.53 -18.04
C ASP A 158 0.40 -25.28 -16.80
N ASP A 159 0.59 -26.29 -15.94
CA ASP A 159 1.39 -26.16 -14.72
C ASP A 159 2.86 -26.54 -14.94
N PRO A 160 3.80 -25.58 -14.97
CA PRO A 160 5.22 -25.88 -15.09
C PRO A 160 5.79 -26.73 -13.94
N ALA A 161 5.12 -26.81 -12.79
CA ALA A 161 5.51 -27.70 -11.69
C ALA A 161 5.19 -29.18 -11.98
N ASP A 162 4.32 -29.47 -12.95
CA ASP A 162 3.98 -30.84 -13.33
C ASP A 162 5.03 -31.45 -14.26
N THR A 163 5.94 -32.21 -13.66
CA THR A 163 7.01 -32.93 -14.36
C THR A 163 6.50 -34.02 -15.33
N GLU A 164 5.23 -34.44 -15.30
CA GLU A 164 4.67 -35.33 -16.33
C GLU A 164 4.49 -34.61 -17.66
N HIS A 165 4.17 -33.31 -17.62
CA HIS A 165 3.86 -32.50 -18.79
C HIS A 165 4.97 -31.51 -19.16
N TRP A 166 5.89 -31.22 -18.25
CA TRP A 166 6.99 -30.28 -18.46
C TRP A 166 8.37 -30.93 -18.36
N ASN A 167 9.27 -30.48 -19.24
CA ASN A 167 10.69 -30.80 -19.19
C ASN A 167 11.48 -29.49 -19.17
N ILE A 168 11.96 -29.12 -17.99
CA ILE A 168 12.65 -27.85 -17.76
C ILE A 168 14.08 -28.15 -17.35
N VAL A 169 15.03 -27.48 -17.97
CA VAL A 169 16.46 -27.74 -17.80
C VAL A 169 17.20 -26.42 -17.59
N ALA A 170 17.94 -26.31 -16.49
CA ALA A 170 18.82 -25.17 -16.28
C ALA A 170 20.01 -25.19 -17.25
N ILE A 171 20.35 -24.03 -17.79
CA ILE A 171 21.52 -23.79 -18.64
C ILE A 171 22.69 -23.48 -17.70
N PRO A 172 23.84 -24.18 -17.77
CA PRO A 172 24.99 -23.84 -16.95
C PRO A 172 25.41 -22.36 -17.09
N PRO A 173 25.82 -21.67 -16.00
CA PRO A 173 26.22 -22.22 -14.70
C PRO A 173 25.07 -22.48 -13.71
N TYR A 174 23.84 -22.12 -14.05
CA TYR A 174 22.68 -22.36 -13.18
C TYR A 174 22.48 -23.86 -12.94
N ALA A 175 22.15 -24.22 -11.70
CA ALA A 175 22.06 -25.60 -11.27
C ALA A 175 20.61 -26.00 -10.91
N ASN A 176 19.79 -25.04 -10.54
CA ASN A 176 18.44 -25.25 -10.04
C ASN A 176 17.43 -24.57 -10.97
N VAL A 177 16.30 -25.25 -11.18
CA VAL A 177 15.09 -24.62 -11.73
C VAL A 177 14.23 -24.26 -10.53
N VAL A 178 13.74 -23.02 -10.50
CA VAL A 178 12.86 -22.52 -9.44
C VAL A 178 11.52 -22.19 -10.07
N ILE A 179 10.45 -22.62 -9.40
CA ILE A 179 9.07 -22.35 -9.82
C ILE A 179 8.42 -21.61 -8.66
N THR A 180 7.93 -20.41 -8.93
CA THR A 180 7.32 -19.53 -7.94
C THR A 180 5.85 -19.37 -8.27
N GLU A 181 5.01 -19.58 -7.27
CA GLU A 181 3.59 -19.28 -7.35
C GLU A 181 3.44 -17.77 -7.14
N LEU A 182 2.99 -17.07 -8.18
CA LEU A 182 2.63 -15.65 -8.10
C LEU A 182 1.11 -15.53 -7.97
N GLU A 183 0.63 -14.35 -7.58
CA GLU A 183 -0.81 -14.07 -7.51
C GLU A 183 -1.52 -14.22 -8.87
N GLY A 184 -2.85 -14.40 -8.84
CA GLY A 184 -3.66 -14.49 -10.06
C GLY A 184 -3.49 -15.78 -10.88
N SER A 185 -3.07 -16.89 -10.26
CA SER A 185 -2.77 -18.16 -10.95
C SER A 185 -1.66 -18.02 -12.01
N VAL A 186 -0.70 -17.12 -11.75
CA VAL A 186 0.50 -16.97 -12.56
C VAL A 186 1.61 -17.80 -11.90
N LYS A 187 2.37 -18.54 -12.71
CA LYS A 187 3.61 -19.16 -12.25
C LYS A 187 4.79 -18.59 -13.00
N GLU A 188 5.83 -18.29 -12.24
CA GLU A 188 7.13 -17.92 -12.77
C GLU A 188 8.08 -19.11 -12.71
N VAL A 189 8.89 -19.28 -13.76
CA VAL A 189 9.94 -20.28 -13.85
C VAL A 189 11.26 -19.60 -14.19
N SER A 190 12.23 -19.74 -13.30
CA SER A 190 13.57 -19.17 -13.43
C SER A 190 14.64 -20.22 -13.14
N ALA A 191 15.91 -19.87 -13.31
CA ALA A 191 17.02 -20.71 -12.90
C ALA A 191 17.92 -19.99 -11.89
N ALA A 192 18.41 -20.74 -10.91
CA ALA A 192 19.28 -20.24 -9.86
C ALA A 192 20.59 -21.03 -9.79
N GLY A 193 21.69 -20.34 -9.51
CA GLY A 193 22.99 -20.93 -9.19
C GLY A 193 22.88 -21.72 -7.90
N THR A 194 22.65 -21.02 -6.79
CA THR A 194 22.31 -21.58 -5.47
C THR A 194 20.94 -21.07 -5.05
N LEU A 195 20.12 -21.93 -4.45
CA LEU A 195 18.89 -21.53 -3.77
C LEU A 195 19.11 -21.55 -2.25
N ILE A 196 18.88 -20.43 -1.59
CA ILE A 196 18.97 -20.28 -0.14
C ILE A 196 17.55 -19.99 0.37
N GLN A 197 17.05 -20.80 1.30
CA GLN A 197 15.71 -20.62 1.88
C GLN A 197 15.82 -20.30 3.37
N VAL A 198 15.15 -19.24 3.80
CA VAL A 198 15.01 -18.83 5.19
C VAL A 198 13.61 -19.21 5.66
N ILE A 199 13.52 -20.10 6.63
CA ILE A 199 12.26 -20.64 7.19
C ILE A 199 12.11 -20.35 8.69
N ASP A 200 13.13 -19.72 9.27
CA ASP A 200 13.23 -19.38 10.69
C ASP A 200 13.94 -18.03 10.85
N GLU A 201 14.07 -17.57 12.08
CA GLU A 201 14.76 -16.33 12.40
C GLU A 201 16.27 -16.47 12.15
N GLN A 202 16.82 -15.60 11.32
CA GLN A 202 18.24 -15.53 10.99
C GLN A 202 18.75 -14.09 11.03
N VAL A 203 20.01 -13.94 11.44
CA VAL A 203 20.70 -12.64 11.46
C VAL A 203 22.01 -12.78 10.72
N TRP A 204 22.18 -12.00 9.67
CA TRP A 204 23.38 -11.98 8.84
C TRP A 204 24.12 -10.66 9.00
N ASP A 205 25.45 -10.72 8.91
CA ASP A 205 26.28 -9.53 8.90
C ASP A 205 26.17 -8.84 7.53
N ASP A 206 26.34 -9.59 6.43
CA ASP A 206 26.09 -9.12 5.07
C ASP A 206 25.81 -10.33 4.14
N PHE A 207 25.37 -10.08 2.90
CA PHE A 207 25.10 -11.15 1.92
C PHE A 207 26.36 -11.92 1.53
N GLU A 208 27.50 -11.23 1.34
CA GLU A 208 28.74 -11.89 0.92
C GLU A 208 29.25 -12.91 1.94
N THR A 209 29.16 -12.59 3.24
CA THR A 209 29.58 -13.48 4.33
C THR A 209 28.60 -14.63 4.56
N ALA A 210 27.31 -14.42 4.27
CA ALA A 210 26.30 -15.48 4.26
C ALA A 210 26.43 -16.42 3.05
N GLY A 211 27.27 -16.07 2.07
CA GLY A 211 27.50 -16.87 0.87
C GLY A 211 26.45 -16.69 -0.22
N PHE A 212 25.65 -15.61 -0.15
CA PHE A 212 24.71 -15.23 -1.19
C PHE A 212 25.44 -14.38 -2.24
N GLY A 213 25.59 -14.91 -3.46
CA GLY A 213 26.40 -14.31 -4.51
C GLY A 213 25.74 -14.30 -5.89
N ALA A 214 26.47 -13.82 -6.89
CA ALA A 214 25.96 -13.63 -8.26
C ALA A 214 25.30 -14.89 -8.83
N GLY A 215 24.09 -14.73 -9.37
CA GLY A 215 23.28 -15.84 -9.91
C GLY A 215 22.52 -16.65 -8.86
N ASP A 216 22.68 -16.37 -7.56
CA ASP A 216 21.95 -17.08 -6.50
C ASP A 216 20.57 -16.49 -6.28
N ARG A 217 19.69 -17.28 -5.68
CA ARG A 217 18.35 -16.88 -5.25
C ARG A 217 18.20 -17.07 -3.74
N LEU A 218 17.69 -16.06 -3.06
CA LEU A 218 17.35 -16.05 -1.65
C LEU A 218 15.83 -15.93 -1.50
N GLU A 219 15.21 -16.92 -0.87
CA GLU A 219 13.78 -16.93 -0.57
C GLU A 219 13.56 -16.86 0.94
N ILE A 220 12.75 -15.90 1.38
CA ILE A 220 12.28 -15.80 2.76
C ILE A 220 10.83 -16.29 2.77
N LEU A 221 10.62 -17.50 3.29
CA LEU A 221 9.32 -18.17 3.27
C LEU A 221 8.46 -17.73 4.47
N ALA A 222 7.20 -18.14 4.49
CA ALA A 222 6.29 -17.94 5.61
C ALA A 222 6.90 -18.38 6.96
N GLY A 223 6.92 -17.48 7.94
CA GLY A 223 7.55 -17.69 9.26
C GLY A 223 9.07 -17.51 9.29
N GLY A 224 9.71 -17.31 8.14
CA GLY A 224 11.10 -16.89 8.03
C GLY A 224 11.24 -15.40 8.37
N ASN A 225 12.27 -15.07 9.13
CA ASN A 225 12.62 -13.69 9.45
C ASN A 225 14.12 -13.48 9.25
N LEU A 226 14.52 -12.74 8.23
CA LEU A 226 15.91 -12.44 7.97
C LEU A 226 16.22 -10.98 8.31
N THR A 227 17.18 -10.78 9.21
CA THR A 227 17.77 -9.46 9.47
C THR A 227 19.20 -9.38 8.94
N VAL A 228 19.51 -8.38 8.13
CA VAL A 228 20.86 -8.08 7.63
C VAL A 228 21.37 -6.78 8.24
N ASN A 229 22.50 -6.85 8.95
CA ASN A 229 22.99 -5.73 9.76
C ASN A 229 24.01 -4.82 9.08
N GLY A 230 24.68 -5.30 8.04
CA GLY A 230 25.73 -4.60 7.33
C GLY A 230 25.34 -4.33 5.88
N ARG A 231 26.07 -3.39 5.28
CA ARG A 231 25.87 -3.01 3.89
C ARG A 231 25.92 -4.24 2.98
N SER A 232 24.88 -4.42 2.20
CA SER A 232 24.70 -5.56 1.30
C SER A 232 24.23 -5.11 -0.07
N ALA A 233 24.37 -5.97 -1.08
CA ALA A 233 23.90 -5.67 -2.43
C ALA A 233 23.34 -6.90 -3.14
N ILE A 234 22.20 -6.73 -3.82
CA ILE A 234 21.68 -7.66 -4.82
C ILE A 234 22.38 -7.29 -6.13
N LYS A 235 23.17 -8.21 -6.68
CA LYS A 235 24.04 -7.97 -7.85
C LYS A 235 23.60 -8.81 -9.04
N ASP A 236 24.44 -8.86 -10.07
CA ASP A 236 24.19 -9.57 -11.32
C ASP A 236 23.62 -10.99 -11.11
N GLY A 237 22.41 -11.22 -11.63
CA GLY A 237 21.65 -12.47 -11.55
C GLY A 237 21.19 -12.88 -10.14
N MET A 238 21.36 -12.03 -9.13
CA MET A 238 20.86 -12.29 -7.78
C MET A 238 19.37 -11.97 -7.70
N GLU A 239 18.63 -12.86 -7.06
CA GLU A 239 17.20 -12.68 -6.82
C GLU A 239 16.90 -12.82 -5.33
N LEU A 240 16.19 -11.85 -4.77
CA LEU A 240 15.63 -11.90 -3.42
C LEU A 240 14.12 -11.96 -3.51
N VAL A 241 13.51 -12.99 -2.93
CA VAL A 241 12.06 -13.14 -2.86
C VAL A 241 11.60 -13.16 -1.41
N VAL A 242 10.60 -12.35 -1.09
CA VAL A 242 9.93 -12.34 0.22
C VAL A 242 8.50 -12.81 0.04
N GLU A 243 8.24 -14.05 0.44
CA GLU A 243 6.93 -14.70 0.33
C GLU A 243 5.98 -14.23 1.44
N ALA A 244 4.67 -14.42 1.23
CA ALA A 244 3.64 -14.13 2.21
C ALA A 244 3.95 -14.73 3.60
N GLY A 245 3.88 -13.88 4.64
CA GLY A 245 4.23 -14.23 6.02
C GLY A 245 5.74 -14.33 6.30
N GLY A 246 6.60 -14.05 5.33
CA GLY A 246 8.04 -13.88 5.49
C GLY A 246 8.39 -12.41 5.76
N VAL A 247 9.45 -12.18 6.56
CA VAL A 247 9.91 -10.83 6.91
C VAL A 247 11.38 -10.65 6.58
N PHE A 248 11.71 -9.58 5.86
CA PHE A 248 13.08 -9.16 5.57
C PHE A 248 13.36 -7.79 6.19
N THR A 249 14.46 -7.66 6.92
CA THR A 249 14.89 -6.38 7.49
C THR A 249 16.34 -6.12 7.12
N VAL A 250 16.64 -4.92 6.62
CA VAL A 250 18.02 -4.43 6.45
C VAL A 250 18.26 -3.18 7.29
N ASN A 251 19.25 -3.28 8.18
CA ASN A 251 19.59 -2.23 9.16
C ASN A 251 20.70 -1.28 8.68
N ASP A 252 21.24 -1.53 7.49
CA ASP A 252 22.24 -0.68 6.83
C ASP A 252 21.80 -0.41 5.39
N ARG A 253 22.66 0.26 4.63
CA ARG A 253 22.46 0.51 3.21
C ARG A 253 22.36 -0.80 2.42
N MET A 254 21.34 -0.90 1.56
CA MET A 254 21.19 -1.97 0.59
C MET A 254 21.26 -1.40 -0.82
N ASP A 255 22.06 -2.03 -1.68
CA ASP A 255 22.20 -1.64 -3.08
C ASP A 255 21.55 -2.69 -3.98
N ILE A 256 20.85 -2.26 -5.03
CA ILE A 256 20.40 -3.13 -6.11
C ILE A 256 21.24 -2.75 -7.33
N ASP A 257 22.13 -3.64 -7.73
CA ASP A 257 23.09 -3.46 -8.81
C ASP A 257 22.87 -4.53 -9.89
N GLY A 258 23.21 -4.19 -11.12
CA GLY A 258 23.16 -5.11 -12.24
C GLY A 258 21.73 -5.44 -12.63
N ASP A 259 21.53 -6.67 -13.11
CA ASP A 259 20.22 -7.29 -13.31
C ASP A 259 19.66 -7.91 -12.01
N GLY A 260 20.01 -7.35 -10.85
CA GLY A 260 19.51 -7.77 -9.57
C GLY A 260 18.00 -7.53 -9.42
N VAL A 261 17.31 -8.50 -8.80
CA VAL A 261 15.85 -8.48 -8.65
C VAL A 261 15.44 -8.64 -7.18
N ILE A 262 14.46 -7.84 -6.76
CA ILE A 262 13.69 -8.08 -5.53
C ILE A 262 12.24 -8.36 -5.92
N THR A 263 11.67 -9.42 -5.37
CA THR A 263 10.27 -9.82 -5.57
C THR A 263 9.57 -9.88 -4.22
N MET A 264 8.57 -9.03 -4.02
CA MET A 264 7.65 -9.07 -2.89
C MET A 264 6.40 -9.83 -3.31
N ASN A 265 6.20 -11.01 -2.73
CA ASN A 265 5.09 -11.91 -3.03
C ASN A 265 4.20 -12.08 -1.78
N GLY A 266 3.75 -10.96 -1.22
CA GLY A 266 2.91 -10.94 -0.02
C GLY A 266 3.68 -10.77 1.31
N GLY A 267 5.01 -10.83 1.28
CA GLY A 267 5.85 -10.67 2.48
C GLY A 267 6.10 -9.23 2.89
N GLU A 268 6.87 -9.05 3.96
CA GLU A 268 7.24 -7.72 4.47
C GLU A 268 8.73 -7.43 4.29
N PHE A 269 9.08 -6.23 3.82
CA PHE A 269 10.46 -5.76 3.69
C PHE A 269 10.64 -4.38 4.35
N TYR A 270 11.55 -4.31 5.32
CA TYR A 270 11.94 -3.09 6.02
C TYR A 270 13.38 -2.68 5.71
N SER A 271 13.56 -1.48 5.14
CA SER A 271 14.88 -0.85 5.00
C SER A 271 15.01 0.36 5.92
N ASN A 272 15.82 0.22 6.97
CA ASN A 272 15.93 1.24 8.01
C ASN A 272 16.86 2.40 7.66
N VAL A 273 17.65 2.32 6.57
CA VAL A 273 18.66 3.33 6.21
C VAL A 273 18.45 3.90 4.81
N ILE A 274 18.91 3.19 3.79
CA ILE A 274 18.73 3.58 2.39
C ILE A 274 18.78 2.34 1.50
N LEU A 275 17.83 2.26 0.57
CA LEU A 275 17.87 1.37 -0.58
C LEU A 275 18.28 2.17 -1.83
N MET A 276 19.27 1.74 -2.61
CA MET A 276 19.64 2.39 -3.88
C MET A 276 19.30 1.51 -5.08
N PHE A 277 18.65 2.10 -6.09
CA PHE A 277 17.93 1.36 -7.13
C PHE A 277 18.00 2.04 -8.53
N PRO A 278 18.95 1.67 -9.42
CA PRO A 278 20.22 1.02 -9.11
C PRO A 278 21.29 2.00 -8.61
N ASP A 279 22.35 1.50 -7.96
CA ASP A 279 23.55 2.31 -7.67
C ASP A 279 24.59 2.30 -8.82
N ASN A 280 24.63 1.25 -9.65
CA ASN A 280 25.77 1.03 -10.54
C ASN A 280 25.80 1.80 -11.88
N GLU A 281 26.87 1.57 -12.66
CA GLU A 281 27.12 2.06 -14.03
C GLU A 281 27.20 0.91 -15.07
N THR A 282 26.68 -0.29 -14.78
CA THR A 282 26.82 -1.44 -15.70
C THR A 282 25.93 -1.33 -16.93
N GLY A 283 24.86 -0.54 -16.85
CA GLY A 283 23.88 -0.38 -17.92
C GLY A 283 22.88 -1.53 -18.03
N LEU A 284 22.87 -2.46 -17.07
CA LEU A 284 21.85 -3.49 -16.93
C LEU A 284 20.68 -2.95 -16.10
N GLU A 285 19.46 -3.35 -16.45
CA GLU A 285 18.25 -2.94 -15.75
C GLU A 285 18.04 -3.73 -14.46
N SER A 286 17.68 -3.04 -13.38
CA SER A 286 17.33 -3.67 -12.11
C SER A 286 15.83 -3.55 -11.85
N HIS A 287 15.28 -4.54 -11.16
CA HIS A 287 13.83 -4.63 -10.97
C HIS A 287 13.45 -4.86 -9.51
N ILE A 288 12.37 -4.18 -9.10
CA ILE A 288 11.63 -4.52 -7.89
C ILE A 288 10.22 -4.87 -8.36
N TRP A 289 9.72 -6.03 -7.99
CA TRP A 289 8.36 -6.48 -8.26
C TRP A 289 7.57 -6.50 -6.96
N LEU A 290 6.49 -5.74 -6.89
CA LEU A 290 5.56 -5.71 -5.77
C LEU A 290 4.28 -6.43 -6.16
N TYR A 291 4.32 -7.76 -6.26
CA TYR A 291 3.11 -8.53 -6.57
C TYR A 291 2.10 -8.40 -5.41
N GLY A 292 2.57 -8.51 -4.17
CA GLY A 292 1.79 -8.30 -2.95
C GLY A 292 2.69 -7.92 -1.77
N GLY A 293 2.09 -7.62 -0.61
CA GLY A 293 2.82 -7.38 0.64
C GLY A 293 3.29 -5.94 0.85
N LEU A 294 4.10 -5.72 1.88
CA LEU A 294 4.49 -4.39 2.35
C LEU A 294 6.00 -4.18 2.26
N MET A 295 6.42 -3.14 1.53
CA MET A 295 7.80 -2.68 1.47
C MET A 295 7.92 -1.27 2.07
N VAL A 296 8.57 -1.16 3.23
CA VAL A 296 8.81 0.12 3.93
C VAL A 296 10.29 0.48 3.85
N CYS A 297 10.59 1.58 3.16
CA CYS A 297 11.93 2.14 3.08
C CYS A 297 11.98 3.47 3.82
N ASN A 298 12.91 3.62 4.77
CA ASN A 298 13.21 4.93 5.36
C ASN A 298 13.64 5.92 4.26
N ARG A 299 14.37 5.42 3.26
CA ARG A 299 14.73 6.16 2.04
C ARG A 299 15.01 5.19 0.89
N ILE A 300 14.46 5.44 -0.30
CA ILE A 300 14.80 4.71 -1.52
C ILE A 300 15.22 5.68 -2.63
N GLU A 301 16.45 5.54 -3.13
CA GLU A 301 16.96 6.32 -4.27
C GLU A 301 16.70 5.55 -5.56
N SER A 302 15.89 6.09 -6.47
CA SER A 302 15.76 5.54 -7.82
C SER A 302 16.63 6.28 -8.85
N ARG A 303 17.15 5.54 -9.83
CA ARG A 303 17.90 6.03 -10.99
C ARG A 303 17.39 5.40 -12.27
N ALA A 304 16.17 5.77 -12.68
CA ALA A 304 15.56 5.31 -13.92
C ALA A 304 16.43 5.60 -15.16
N ASP A 305 17.23 6.67 -15.13
CA ASP A 305 18.23 6.99 -16.16
C ASP A 305 19.32 5.91 -16.32
N ARG A 306 19.38 4.96 -15.39
CA ARG A 306 20.31 3.83 -15.34
C ARG A 306 19.61 2.47 -15.39
N GLY A 307 18.30 2.44 -15.65
CA GLY A 307 17.57 1.18 -15.87
C GLY A 307 16.88 0.58 -14.65
N SER A 308 16.59 1.30 -13.57
CA SER A 308 15.65 0.78 -12.55
C SER A 308 14.22 0.80 -13.05
N THR A 309 13.48 -0.28 -12.83
CA THR A 309 12.02 -0.31 -12.99
C THR A 309 11.33 -0.93 -11.78
N LEU A 310 10.47 -0.16 -11.12
CA LEU A 310 9.57 -0.64 -10.09
C LEU A 310 8.27 -1.13 -10.73
N HIS A 311 7.93 -2.40 -10.55
CA HIS A 311 6.67 -2.98 -10.99
C HIS A 311 5.72 -3.11 -9.80
N VAL A 312 4.52 -2.57 -9.92
CA VAL A 312 3.56 -2.47 -8.82
C VAL A 312 2.29 -3.24 -9.16
N GLY A 313 2.07 -4.33 -8.42
CA GLY A 313 0.82 -5.11 -8.38
C GLY A 313 0.02 -4.75 -7.13
N GLU A 314 -0.49 -5.75 -6.41
CA GLU A 314 -1.27 -5.57 -5.17
C GLU A 314 -0.40 -5.14 -3.98
N GLY A 315 0.94 -5.14 -4.12
CA GLY A 315 1.88 -4.71 -3.09
C GLY A 315 1.95 -3.20 -2.87
N ILE A 316 2.42 -2.82 -1.69
CA ILE A 316 2.54 -1.42 -1.24
C ILE A 316 4.03 -1.08 -1.03
N LEU A 317 4.50 -0.01 -1.66
CA LEU A 317 5.78 0.63 -1.31
C LEU A 317 5.54 1.92 -0.54
N ARG A 318 6.20 2.06 0.60
CA ARG A 318 6.26 3.32 1.36
C ARG A 318 7.68 3.80 1.49
N THR A 319 7.89 5.08 1.20
CA THR A 319 9.20 5.73 1.29
C THR A 319 9.13 7.02 2.08
N GLY A 320 10.08 7.22 3.01
CA GLY A 320 10.24 8.48 3.74
C GLY A 320 11.24 9.46 3.10
N ARG A 321 11.26 10.69 3.64
CA ARG A 321 12.25 11.76 3.36
C ARG A 321 12.40 12.16 1.90
N VAL A 322 11.27 12.22 1.21
CA VAL A 322 11.19 12.47 -0.22
C VAL A 322 11.67 13.87 -0.63
N SER A 323 11.57 14.86 0.27
CA SER A 323 11.92 16.26 -0.01
C SER A 323 13.41 16.55 -0.23
N GLU A 324 14.31 15.60 0.08
CA GLU A 324 15.76 15.81 0.03
C GLU A 324 16.34 15.78 -1.41
N SER A 325 15.68 15.10 -2.34
CA SER A 325 16.14 14.93 -3.74
C SER A 325 15.02 14.40 -4.60
N THR A 326 14.98 14.80 -5.87
CA THR A 326 14.04 14.24 -6.86
C THR A 326 14.17 12.72 -7.01
N ARG A 327 15.37 12.17 -6.74
CA ARG A 327 15.63 10.73 -6.79
C ARG A 327 14.96 9.94 -5.66
N TYR A 328 14.55 10.60 -4.59
CA TYR A 328 13.79 9.98 -3.50
C TYR A 328 12.28 10.11 -3.70
N ASP A 329 11.84 10.82 -4.74
CA ASP A 329 10.43 11.09 -5.00
C ASP A 329 9.85 10.18 -6.08
N PRO A 330 9.07 9.14 -5.72
CA PRO A 330 8.46 8.25 -6.68
C PRO A 330 7.50 8.96 -7.65
N SER A 331 7.02 10.17 -7.31
CA SER A 331 6.22 10.97 -8.24
C SER A 331 7.04 11.60 -9.38
N ASN A 332 8.38 11.56 -9.30
CA ASN A 332 9.26 12.09 -10.32
C ASN A 332 9.61 11.05 -11.40
N SER A 333 8.83 11.08 -12.49
CA SER A 333 9.01 10.22 -13.68
C SER A 333 10.35 10.38 -14.45
N GLU A 334 11.17 11.40 -14.16
CA GLU A 334 12.51 11.51 -14.76
C GLU A 334 13.53 10.62 -14.05
N THR A 335 13.29 10.32 -12.78
CA THR A 335 14.19 9.54 -11.92
C THR A 335 13.61 8.20 -11.50
N TRP A 336 12.31 8.00 -11.68
CA TRP A 336 11.59 6.77 -11.39
C TRP A 336 10.88 6.25 -12.65
N ASN A 337 11.05 4.96 -12.92
CA ASN A 337 10.23 4.23 -13.89
C ASN A 337 9.35 3.28 -13.10
N ILE A 338 8.07 3.61 -12.96
CA ILE A 338 7.10 2.83 -12.21
C ILE A 338 6.04 2.32 -13.18
N VAL A 339 5.85 1.01 -13.20
CA VAL A 339 4.95 0.33 -14.11
C VAL A 339 3.94 -0.48 -13.30
N GLY A 340 2.66 -0.28 -13.56
CA GLY A 340 1.62 -1.12 -12.96
C GLY A 340 1.61 -2.49 -13.64
N ILE A 341 1.49 -3.55 -12.85
CA ILE A 341 1.34 -4.91 -13.38
C ILE A 341 -0.09 -5.02 -13.93
N PRO A 342 -0.28 -5.18 -15.26
CA PRO A 342 -1.62 -5.16 -15.85
C PRO A 342 -2.54 -6.20 -15.21
N PRO A 343 -3.83 -5.88 -14.97
CA PRO A 343 -4.57 -4.72 -15.46
C PRO A 343 -4.47 -3.44 -14.61
N LEU A 344 -3.61 -3.41 -13.59
CA LEU A 344 -3.57 -2.35 -12.58
C LEU A 344 -2.79 -1.11 -13.09
N GLY A 345 -3.29 0.08 -12.76
CA GLY A 345 -2.57 1.36 -12.91
C GLY A 345 -1.81 1.70 -11.63
N VAL A 346 -0.89 2.67 -11.68
CA VAL A 346 -0.10 3.09 -10.50
C VAL A 346 -0.75 4.30 -9.84
N VAL A 347 -0.86 4.28 -8.52
CA VAL A 347 -1.28 5.41 -7.68
C VAL A 347 -0.11 5.79 -6.78
N ILE A 348 0.16 7.09 -6.66
CA ILE A 348 1.19 7.63 -5.77
C ILE A 348 0.54 8.65 -4.85
N ASN A 349 0.52 8.36 -3.56
CA ASN A 349 -0.09 9.21 -2.53
C ASN A 349 1.00 9.95 -1.75
N GLU A 350 0.72 11.21 -1.40
CA GLU A 350 1.48 11.96 -0.40
C GLU A 350 0.89 11.70 0.98
N LEU A 351 1.70 11.14 1.87
CA LEU A 351 1.36 10.97 3.28
C LEU A 351 2.05 12.08 4.10
N GLU A 352 1.69 12.21 5.38
CA GLU A 352 2.32 13.19 6.26
C GLU A 352 3.83 12.94 6.45
N GLY A 353 4.62 14.01 6.61
CA GLY A 353 6.02 13.90 7.02
C GLY A 353 7.02 13.52 5.92
N ASP A 354 6.81 14.00 4.68
CA ASP A 354 7.61 13.66 3.49
C ASP A 354 7.60 12.15 3.15
N VAL A 355 6.52 11.46 3.52
CA VAL A 355 6.29 10.05 3.19
C VAL A 355 5.46 9.95 1.92
N LYS A 356 5.84 9.06 1.01
CA LYS A 356 5.07 8.72 -0.18
C LYS A 356 4.71 7.26 -0.16
N GLU A 357 3.52 6.96 -0.66
CA GLU A 357 3.06 5.59 -0.88
C GLU A 357 2.86 5.37 -2.38
N VAL A 358 3.28 4.20 -2.87
CA VAL A 358 3.07 3.73 -4.23
C VAL A 358 2.29 2.42 -4.15
N THR A 359 1.13 2.38 -4.79
CA THR A 359 0.25 1.21 -4.89
C THR A 359 -0.23 1.02 -6.33
N ALA A 360 -0.79 -0.14 -6.66
CA ALA A 360 -1.54 -0.29 -7.89
C ALA A 360 -3.06 -0.24 -7.65
N SER A 361 -3.81 0.23 -8.65
CA SER A 361 -5.27 0.21 -8.63
C SER A 361 -5.83 -0.17 -10.00
N GLY A 362 -6.79 -1.11 -10.01
CA GLY A 362 -7.55 -1.54 -11.19
C GLY A 362 -8.60 -0.53 -11.63
N GLY A 363 -8.90 0.47 -10.80
CA GLY A 363 -9.78 1.59 -11.10
C GLY A 363 -9.72 2.67 -10.02
N PHE A 364 -9.92 3.92 -10.40
CA PHE A 364 -9.78 5.07 -9.50
C PHE A 364 -11.06 5.92 -9.52
N ILE A 365 -11.66 6.14 -8.35
CA ILE A 365 -12.80 7.03 -8.13
C ILE A 365 -12.33 8.18 -7.25
N GLN A 366 -12.57 9.42 -7.69
CA GLN A 366 -12.28 10.61 -6.91
C GLN A 366 -13.57 11.35 -6.56
N ILE A 367 -13.75 11.66 -5.27
CA ILE A 367 -14.87 12.44 -4.75
C ILE A 367 -14.33 13.83 -4.38
N SER A 368 -14.78 14.85 -5.11
CA SER A 368 -14.42 16.27 -4.88
C SER A 368 -15.63 17.15 -4.61
N ASP A 369 -16.80 16.53 -4.51
CA ASP A 369 -18.08 17.16 -4.18
C ASP A 369 -18.89 16.26 -3.23
N ALA A 370 -19.99 16.78 -2.71
CA ALA A 370 -20.87 16.02 -1.83
C ALA A 370 -21.63 14.93 -2.62
N GLN A 371 -21.48 13.68 -2.20
CA GLN A 371 -22.16 12.51 -2.75
C GLN A 371 -22.79 11.67 -1.65
N ILE A 372 -23.89 10.99 -2.00
CA ILE A 372 -24.60 10.08 -1.12
C ILE A 372 -24.75 8.76 -1.87
N TRP A 373 -24.23 7.68 -1.29
CA TRP A 373 -24.30 6.33 -1.82
C TRP A 373 -25.16 5.46 -0.90
N ASP A 374 -25.87 4.50 -1.49
CA ASP A 374 -26.59 3.50 -0.72
C ASP A 374 -25.60 2.49 -0.12
N ASP A 375 -24.62 2.05 -0.90
CA ASP A 375 -23.48 1.22 -0.49
C ASP A 375 -22.31 1.40 -1.47
N PHE A 376 -21.15 0.80 -1.20
CA PHE A 376 -20.00 0.87 -2.11
C PHE A 376 -20.25 0.24 -3.49
N GLU A 377 -21.00 -0.86 -3.55
CA GLU A 377 -21.24 -1.58 -4.82
C GLU A 377 -22.10 -0.73 -5.79
N THR A 378 -23.13 -0.08 -5.27
CA THR A 378 -23.99 0.86 -6.01
C THR A 378 -23.27 2.14 -6.39
N GLY A 379 -22.30 2.58 -5.58
CA GLY A 379 -21.36 3.66 -5.91
C GLY A 379 -20.31 3.29 -6.97
N GLY A 380 -20.22 2.01 -7.34
CA GLY A 380 -19.25 1.49 -8.29
C GLY A 380 -17.85 1.27 -7.71
N PHE A 381 -17.69 1.31 -6.38
CA PHE A 381 -16.44 1.00 -5.70
C PHE A 381 -16.36 -0.52 -5.45
N THR A 382 -15.62 -1.22 -6.31
CA THR A 382 -15.47 -2.69 -6.31
C THR A 382 -14.04 -3.13 -6.02
N ALA A 383 -13.80 -4.45 -5.94
CA ALA A 383 -12.47 -5.03 -5.69
C ALA A 383 -11.35 -4.45 -6.57
N ALA A 384 -10.14 -4.37 -6.02
CA ALA A 384 -8.95 -3.78 -6.65
C ALA A 384 -9.08 -2.28 -7.04
N MET A 385 -10.07 -1.54 -6.55
CA MET A 385 -10.22 -0.11 -6.84
C MET A 385 -9.68 0.77 -5.70
N THR A 386 -9.31 2.00 -6.06
CA THR A 386 -9.04 3.09 -5.10
C THR A 386 -10.17 4.10 -5.14
N LEU A 387 -10.67 4.48 -3.98
CA LEU A 387 -11.61 5.57 -3.77
C LEU A 387 -10.93 6.66 -2.96
N GLN A 388 -10.71 7.83 -3.57
CA GLN A 388 -10.09 8.98 -2.91
C GLN A 388 -11.10 10.10 -2.70
N ILE A 389 -11.22 10.57 -1.47
CA ILE A 389 -12.02 11.74 -1.10
C ILE A 389 -11.06 12.88 -0.80
N VAL A 390 -11.13 13.94 -1.61
CA VAL A 390 -10.20 15.09 -1.53
C VAL A 390 -10.88 16.30 -0.90
N ASP A 391 -10.12 17.38 -0.67
CA ASP A 391 -10.60 18.67 -0.16
C ASP A 391 -11.92 19.12 -0.80
N GLY A 392 -12.91 19.45 0.03
CA GLY A 392 -14.27 19.82 -0.37
C GLY A 392 -15.18 18.65 -0.78
N GLY A 393 -14.62 17.44 -0.92
CA GLY A 393 -15.35 16.21 -1.14
C GLY A 393 -16.01 15.69 0.13
N THR A 394 -17.25 15.23 0.02
CA THR A 394 -17.93 14.54 1.12
C THR A 394 -18.62 13.32 0.57
N LEU A 395 -18.35 12.14 1.11
CA LEU A 395 -19.06 10.93 0.77
C LEU A 395 -19.84 10.41 1.99
N GLU A 396 -21.15 10.32 1.84
CA GLU A 396 -22.04 9.70 2.82
C GLU A 396 -22.55 8.35 2.29
N VAL A 397 -22.34 7.28 3.05
CA VAL A 397 -22.77 5.91 2.72
C VAL A 397 -23.83 5.47 3.70
N ASN A 398 -25.02 5.15 3.21
CA ASN A 398 -26.19 4.91 4.07
C ASN A 398 -26.39 3.46 4.50
N GLY A 399 -25.82 2.51 3.77
CA GLY A 399 -26.00 1.08 3.98
C GLY A 399 -24.69 0.35 4.22
N ARG A 400 -24.81 -0.85 4.79
CA ARG A 400 -23.67 -1.72 5.07
C ARG A 400 -22.77 -1.87 3.85
N SER A 401 -21.48 -1.63 4.04
CA SER A 401 -20.47 -1.70 3.00
C SER A 401 -19.23 -2.45 3.47
N ALA A 402 -18.41 -2.91 2.53
CA ALA A 402 -17.18 -3.63 2.83
C ALA A 402 -16.02 -3.16 1.94
N ILE A 403 -14.86 -2.91 2.54
CA ILE A 403 -13.58 -2.79 1.84
C ILE A 403 -12.99 -4.19 1.78
N LYS A 404 -12.82 -4.72 0.57
CA LYS A 404 -12.41 -6.11 0.30
C LYS A 404 -11.05 -6.12 -0.40
N ASP A 405 -10.68 -7.28 -0.92
CA ASP A 405 -9.38 -7.52 -1.53
C ASP A 405 -9.00 -6.48 -2.59
N GLY A 406 -7.82 -5.87 -2.44
CA GLY A 406 -7.27 -4.78 -3.24
C GLY A 406 -8.05 -3.46 -3.19
N MET A 407 -9.08 -3.31 -2.35
CA MET A 407 -9.81 -2.04 -2.22
C MET A 407 -9.07 -1.08 -1.30
N HIS A 408 -8.93 0.17 -1.74
CA HIS A 408 -8.26 1.22 -0.96
C HIS A 408 -9.16 2.46 -0.84
N LEU A 409 -9.57 2.78 0.39
CA LEU A 409 -10.27 4.03 0.71
C LEU A 409 -9.27 5.05 1.24
N ILE A 410 -9.18 6.21 0.62
CA ILE A 410 -8.32 7.31 1.01
C ILE A 410 -9.16 8.54 1.32
N VAL A 411 -8.95 9.14 2.50
CA VAL A 411 -9.58 10.39 2.91
C VAL A 411 -8.47 11.43 3.13
N GLU A 412 -8.29 12.33 2.17
CA GLU A 412 -7.28 13.38 2.20
C GLU A 412 -7.71 14.58 3.05
N ASP A 413 -6.78 15.50 3.32
CA ASP A 413 -7.02 16.79 4.00
C ASP A 413 -8.26 17.51 3.42
N GLY A 414 -9.19 17.91 4.30
CA GLY A 414 -10.46 18.56 3.95
C GLY A 414 -11.52 17.63 3.32
N GLY A 415 -11.20 16.36 3.08
CA GLY A 415 -12.14 15.34 2.64
C GLY A 415 -12.90 14.72 3.81
N VAL A 416 -14.18 14.39 3.60
CA VAL A 416 -15.02 13.79 4.65
C VAL A 416 -15.68 12.51 4.17
N PHE A 417 -15.47 11.42 4.90
CA PHE A 417 -16.18 10.15 4.75
C PHE A 417 -17.13 9.93 5.92
N ARG A 418 -18.40 9.62 5.64
CA ARG A 418 -19.39 9.24 6.64
C ARG A 418 -20.04 7.93 6.24
N ILE A 419 -20.08 6.96 7.14
CA ILE A 419 -20.89 5.75 6.99
C ILE A 419 -21.92 5.66 8.12
N ASN A 420 -23.18 5.57 7.71
CA ASN A 420 -24.34 5.58 8.61
C ASN A 420 -24.79 4.16 9.03
N ASP A 421 -24.07 3.14 8.59
CA ASP A 421 -24.32 1.73 8.86
C ASP A 421 -22.97 1.04 9.13
N ARG A 422 -22.94 -0.29 9.14
CA ARG A 422 -21.73 -1.08 9.39
C ARG A 422 -20.73 -1.01 8.24
N LEU A 423 -19.45 -0.80 8.57
CA LEU A 423 -18.31 -0.97 7.64
C LEU A 423 -17.52 -2.23 8.02
N ASP A 424 -17.41 -3.15 7.07
CA ASP A 424 -16.49 -4.29 7.18
C ASP A 424 -15.19 -3.99 6.43
N VAL A 425 -14.05 -4.29 7.02
CA VAL A 425 -12.75 -4.24 6.34
C VAL A 425 -12.20 -5.66 6.33
N ASP A 426 -12.15 -6.25 5.14
CA ASP A 426 -11.84 -7.65 4.88
C ASP A 426 -10.66 -7.77 3.89
N GLY A 427 -10.05 -8.96 3.84
CA GLY A 427 -8.94 -9.23 2.94
C GLY A 427 -7.70 -8.37 3.20
N ASP A 428 -7.03 -7.96 2.13
CA ASP A 428 -5.98 -6.93 2.10
C ASP A 428 -6.55 -5.50 1.96
N GLY A 429 -7.82 -5.30 2.30
CA GLY A 429 -8.47 -3.98 2.25
C GLY A 429 -7.75 -2.92 3.08
N VAL A 430 -7.56 -1.74 2.51
CA VAL A 430 -6.83 -0.63 3.14
C VAL A 430 -7.71 0.60 3.32
N ILE A 431 -7.63 1.22 4.50
CA ILE A 431 -8.12 2.59 4.75
C ILE A 431 -6.92 3.49 5.04
N THR A 432 -6.90 4.68 4.46
CA THR A 432 -5.89 5.71 4.72
C THR A 432 -6.56 7.05 4.97
N ILE A 433 -6.22 7.70 6.09
CA ILE A 433 -6.73 9.01 6.49
C ILE A 433 -5.53 9.95 6.61
N ASN A 434 -5.48 10.94 5.72
CA ASN A 434 -4.37 11.87 5.51
C ASN A 434 -4.77 13.31 5.84
N GLY A 435 -5.39 13.51 7.00
CA GLY A 435 -5.85 14.84 7.45
C GLY A 435 -7.34 15.07 7.25
N GLY A 436 -8.04 14.18 6.54
CA GLY A 436 -9.49 14.22 6.42
C GLY A 436 -10.22 13.66 7.64
N GLU A 437 -11.55 13.60 7.52
CA GLU A 437 -12.42 13.07 8.56
C GLU A 437 -13.10 11.77 8.13
N PHE A 438 -13.03 10.75 8.97
CA PHE A 438 -13.76 9.51 8.83
C PHE A 438 -14.75 9.38 9.99
N HIS A 439 -16.04 9.22 9.68
CA HIS A 439 -17.10 9.03 10.67
C HIS A 439 -17.83 7.72 10.42
N SER A 440 -17.93 6.87 11.44
CA SER A 440 -18.80 5.69 11.45
C SER A 440 -19.77 5.76 12.61
N THR A 441 -21.08 5.81 12.31
CA THR A 441 -22.12 6.00 13.34
C THR A 441 -22.58 4.69 13.99
N VAL A 442 -22.19 3.53 13.45
CA VAL A 442 -22.61 2.21 13.95
C VAL A 442 -21.41 1.39 14.42
N ASP A 443 -21.02 0.38 13.65
CA ASP A 443 -19.98 -0.58 14.00
C ASP A 443 -19.02 -0.67 12.81
N MET A 444 -17.73 -0.59 13.08
CA MET A 444 -16.68 -0.98 12.16
C MET A 444 -16.12 -2.33 12.58
N LYS A 445 -15.87 -3.25 11.64
CA LYS A 445 -15.26 -4.55 11.94
C LYS A 445 -13.97 -4.75 11.15
N PHE A 446 -12.91 -5.19 11.83
CA PHE A 446 -11.53 -5.16 11.32
C PHE A 446 -10.60 -6.24 11.96
N PRO A 447 -10.32 -7.39 11.34
CA PRO A 447 -10.87 -7.94 10.11
C PRO A 447 -12.03 -8.92 10.40
N ASP A 448 -12.94 -9.12 9.44
CA ASP A 448 -13.97 -10.19 9.54
C ASP A 448 -13.53 -11.51 8.85
N ASN A 449 -12.30 -11.59 8.32
CA ASN A 449 -11.93 -12.71 7.43
C ASN A 449 -11.45 -13.99 8.15
N GLU A 450 -11.56 -15.12 7.43
CA GLU A 450 -10.89 -16.41 7.68
C GLU A 450 -9.80 -16.70 6.60
N THR A 451 -9.54 -15.75 5.70
CA THR A 451 -8.63 -15.90 4.55
C THR A 451 -7.15 -15.79 4.95
N GLY A 452 -6.84 -15.20 6.10
CA GLY A 452 -5.46 -15.04 6.58
C GLY A 452 -4.69 -13.88 5.94
N LEU A 453 -5.36 -13.06 5.11
CA LEU A 453 -4.82 -11.81 4.60
C LEU A 453 -4.95 -10.71 5.65
N GLU A 454 -3.94 -9.84 5.73
CA GLU A 454 -3.87 -8.74 6.69
C GLU A 454 -4.60 -7.51 6.17
N SER A 455 -5.44 -6.90 7.02
CA SER A 455 -6.12 -5.65 6.70
C SER A 455 -5.44 -4.50 7.43
N HIS A 456 -5.37 -3.32 6.79
CA HIS A 456 -4.63 -2.18 7.34
C HIS A 456 -5.47 -0.90 7.39
N ILE A 457 -5.42 -0.22 8.53
CA ILE A 457 -5.95 1.15 8.67
C ILE A 457 -4.77 2.06 8.99
N TRP A 458 -4.61 3.11 8.20
CA TRP A 458 -3.56 4.11 8.37
C TRP A 458 -4.20 5.44 8.72
N LEU A 459 -4.06 5.86 9.96
CA LEU A 459 -4.48 7.16 10.43
C LEU A 459 -3.26 8.06 10.54
N ASN A 460 -2.81 8.60 9.41
CA ASN A 460 -1.61 9.41 9.33
C ASN A 460 -1.85 10.77 10.00
N ALA A 461 -2.93 11.45 9.61
CA ALA A 461 -3.38 12.71 10.21
C ALA A 461 -4.92 12.78 10.17
N GLY A 462 -5.52 13.75 10.85
CA GLY A 462 -6.98 13.95 10.82
C GLY A 462 -7.74 13.15 11.87
N LEU A 463 -9.03 12.92 11.63
CA LEU A 463 -9.94 12.34 12.60
C LEU A 463 -10.54 11.04 12.08
N MET A 464 -10.47 9.99 12.90
CA MET A 464 -11.29 8.79 12.75
C MET A 464 -12.22 8.68 13.95
N ALA A 465 -13.51 8.96 13.77
CA ALA A 465 -14.53 8.85 14.79
C ALA A 465 -15.45 7.65 14.50
N CYS A 466 -15.33 6.59 15.29
CA CYS A 466 -16.17 5.40 15.18
C CYS A 466 -17.02 5.25 16.42
N ASN A 467 -18.29 4.91 16.27
CA ASN A 467 -19.12 4.56 17.42
C ASN A 467 -18.63 3.23 18.04
N ARG A 468 -18.28 2.23 17.24
CA ARG A 468 -17.64 1.00 17.71
C ARG A 468 -16.65 0.46 16.70
N ILE A 469 -15.56 -0.14 17.18
CA ILE A 469 -14.63 -0.92 16.36
C ILE A 469 -14.50 -2.32 16.98
N ASP A 470 -14.77 -3.35 16.20
CA ASP A 470 -14.56 -4.75 16.52
C ASP A 470 -13.28 -5.21 15.81
N SER A 471 -12.17 -5.25 16.54
CA SER A 471 -10.86 -5.61 15.98
C SER A 471 -10.44 -7.04 16.34
N ARG A 472 -9.84 -7.78 15.40
CA ARG A 472 -9.24 -9.10 15.67
C ARG A 472 -7.79 -9.16 15.20
N ALA A 473 -6.86 -8.66 16.03
CA ALA A 473 -5.43 -8.69 15.69
C ALA A 473 -4.88 -10.11 15.49
N ASP A 474 -5.49 -11.13 16.10
CA ASP A 474 -5.17 -12.54 15.86
C ASP A 474 -5.47 -13.01 14.42
N ARG A 475 -6.13 -12.16 13.63
CA ARG A 475 -6.49 -12.38 12.23
C ARG A 475 -5.83 -11.38 11.27
N GLY A 476 -4.78 -10.68 11.70
CA GLY A 476 -3.99 -9.83 10.81
C GLY A 476 -4.52 -8.41 10.64
N SER A 477 -5.29 -7.86 11.59
CA SER A 477 -5.59 -6.42 11.57
C SER A 477 -4.45 -5.61 12.18
N THR A 478 -4.04 -4.55 11.48
CA THR A 478 -3.07 -3.59 11.99
C THR A 478 -3.58 -2.16 11.84
N LEU A 479 -3.71 -1.45 12.96
CA LEU A 479 -3.99 -0.01 12.97
C LEU A 479 -2.69 0.76 13.13
N TYR A 480 -2.33 1.52 12.10
CA TYR A 480 -1.18 2.38 12.14
C TYR A 480 -1.58 3.81 12.50
N LEU A 481 -0.94 4.37 13.53
CA LEU A 481 -1.23 5.71 14.03
C LEU A 481 -0.06 6.66 13.80
N GLY A 482 -0.30 7.70 13.00
CA GLY A 482 0.55 8.88 12.88
C GLY A 482 0.11 9.99 13.85
N ALA A 483 0.12 11.24 13.39
CA ALA A 483 -0.39 12.39 14.13
C ALA A 483 -1.93 12.46 14.22
N GLY A 484 -2.65 11.57 13.51
CA GLY A 484 -4.10 11.52 13.54
C GLY A 484 -4.68 11.03 14.88
N MET A 485 -5.99 11.23 15.04
CA MET A 485 -6.72 10.90 16.25
C MET A 485 -7.81 9.87 15.98
N LEU A 486 -7.74 8.73 16.68
CA LEU A 486 -8.83 7.75 16.70
C LEU A 486 -9.72 8.00 17.92
N ARG A 487 -11.02 8.10 17.70
CA ARG A 487 -12.05 8.15 18.74
C ARG A 487 -13.00 6.97 18.60
N THR A 488 -13.24 6.25 19.70
CA THR A 488 -14.20 5.13 19.74
C THR A 488 -15.26 5.35 20.82
N GLY A 489 -16.52 4.96 20.55
CA GLY A 489 -17.64 4.99 21.49
C GLY A 489 -17.65 3.91 22.57
N GLU A 490 -18.73 3.92 23.38
CA GLU A 490 -18.84 3.33 24.72
C GLU A 490 -18.25 1.92 24.91
N THR A 491 -17.66 1.74 26.09
CA THR A 491 -17.39 0.43 26.70
C THR A 491 -18.67 -0.40 26.83
N TYR A 492 -18.60 -1.65 26.34
CA TYR A 492 -19.61 -2.70 26.52
C TYR A 492 -20.26 -2.68 27.91
N ASP A 493 -21.59 -2.84 27.96
CA ASP A 493 -22.34 -3.24 29.14
C ASP A 493 -21.58 -4.38 29.83
N ILE A 494 -21.04 -4.13 31.02
CA ILE A 494 -20.59 -5.20 31.91
C ILE A 494 -21.86 -6.03 32.16
N PRO A 495 -21.90 -7.33 31.81
CA PRO A 495 -23.06 -8.15 32.14
C PRO A 495 -23.34 -7.95 33.63
N GLU A 496 -24.58 -7.63 34.00
CA GLU A 496 -24.94 -7.52 35.40
C GLU A 496 -24.39 -8.75 36.13
N PRO A 497 -23.93 -8.66 37.39
CA PRO A 497 -23.30 -9.77 38.12
C PRO A 497 -24.11 -11.08 38.19
N ASN A 498 -25.33 -11.09 37.68
CA ASN A 498 -26.27 -12.19 37.68
C ASN A 498 -26.60 -12.75 36.28
N ASP A 499 -26.08 -12.18 35.19
CA ASP A 499 -26.20 -12.83 33.89
C ASP A 499 -25.17 -13.97 33.79
N PRO A 500 -25.60 -15.20 33.45
CA PRO A 500 -24.69 -16.33 33.37
C PRO A 500 -23.70 -16.09 32.23
N ILE A 501 -22.46 -15.77 32.59
CA ILE A 501 -21.30 -15.73 31.70
C ILE A 501 -21.31 -17.01 30.85
N ASP A 502 -21.43 -16.88 29.52
CA ASP A 502 -21.18 -18.01 28.63
C ASP A 502 -19.70 -18.40 28.82
N PRO A 503 -19.40 -19.62 29.32
CA PRO A 503 -18.03 -20.04 29.53
C PRO A 503 -17.22 -20.20 28.23
N ASN A 504 -17.82 -19.96 27.05
CA ASN A 504 -17.12 -19.87 25.78
C ASN A 504 -16.74 -18.43 25.37
N GLU A 505 -17.22 -17.38 26.06
CA GLU A 505 -16.86 -15.96 25.83
C GLU A 505 -15.73 -15.48 26.76
N ILE A 506 -14.78 -16.35 27.10
CA ILE A 506 -13.61 -16.01 27.96
C ILE A 506 -12.43 -15.50 27.08
N GLU A 507 -12.71 -14.89 25.95
CA GLU A 507 -11.67 -14.22 25.14
C GLU A 507 -11.46 -12.78 25.65
N PRO A 508 -10.20 -12.32 25.81
CA PRO A 508 -9.92 -10.95 26.23
C PRO A 508 -10.61 -9.99 25.26
N LYS A 509 -11.37 -9.02 25.79
CA LYS A 509 -12.25 -8.12 25.02
C LYS A 509 -11.50 -7.49 23.84
N LEU A 510 -11.72 -8.06 22.66
CA LEU A 510 -11.19 -7.70 21.33
C LEU A 510 -11.54 -6.25 20.91
N THR A 511 -12.43 -5.60 21.64
CA THR A 511 -12.95 -4.25 21.40
C THR A 511 -12.36 -3.17 22.32
N ASP A 512 -11.43 -3.49 23.22
CA ASP A 512 -10.85 -2.53 24.16
C ASP A 512 -9.53 -1.93 23.64
N PRO A 513 -9.46 -0.62 23.29
CA PRO A 513 -8.23 0.05 22.85
C PRO A 513 -7.08 0.05 23.88
N ASN A 514 -7.35 -0.22 25.16
CA ASN A 514 -6.32 -0.40 26.18
C ASN A 514 -5.58 -1.74 26.02
N ASN A 515 -6.14 -2.67 25.25
CA ASN A 515 -5.50 -3.92 24.89
C ASN A 515 -4.75 -3.72 23.55
N ILE A 516 -3.64 -2.97 23.61
CA ILE A 516 -2.80 -2.64 22.46
C ILE A 516 -2.38 -3.91 21.68
N GLU A 517 -2.17 -5.02 22.38
CA GLU A 517 -1.85 -6.33 21.78
C GLU A 517 -3.02 -6.92 20.96
N ALA A 518 -4.27 -6.67 21.34
CA ALA A 518 -5.45 -7.14 20.60
C ALA A 518 -5.83 -6.29 19.39
N TRP A 519 -5.23 -5.11 19.24
CA TRP A 519 -5.48 -4.19 18.13
C TRP A 519 -4.28 -4.04 17.18
N ASN A 520 -3.13 -4.62 17.54
CA ASN A 520 -1.85 -4.40 16.87
C ASN A 520 -1.67 -2.92 16.49
N ILE A 521 -1.81 -2.01 17.47
CA ILE A 521 -1.67 -0.57 17.21
C ILE A 521 -0.19 -0.24 17.06
N VAL A 522 0.22 0.13 15.86
CA VAL A 522 1.62 0.42 15.52
C VAL A 522 1.77 1.90 15.24
N PRO A 523 2.57 2.66 16.01
CA PRO A 523 2.88 4.03 15.63
C PRO A 523 3.65 4.07 14.30
N VAL A 524 3.29 4.98 13.40
CA VAL A 524 3.94 5.13 12.09
C VAL A 524 5.42 5.52 12.24
N ASP A 525 5.74 6.38 13.22
CA ASP A 525 7.12 6.59 13.68
C ASP A 525 7.41 5.63 14.84
N PRO A 526 8.34 4.66 14.69
CA PRO A 526 8.65 3.68 15.73
C PRO A 526 9.24 4.29 17.01
N ASN A 527 9.61 5.58 17.01
CA ASN A 527 10.08 6.29 18.18
C ASN A 527 8.96 6.97 18.99
N THR A 528 7.73 6.94 18.50
CA THR A 528 6.58 7.57 19.17
C THR A 528 5.86 6.58 20.08
N THR A 529 5.22 7.10 21.13
CA THR A 529 4.46 6.27 22.07
C THR A 529 2.98 6.44 21.80
N THR A 530 2.25 5.35 21.63
CA THR A 530 0.79 5.40 21.58
C THR A 530 0.23 5.82 22.94
N LEU A 531 -0.56 6.89 22.97
CA LEU A 531 -1.30 7.38 24.12
C LEU A 531 -2.78 7.04 23.96
N VAL A 532 -3.34 6.30 24.91
CA VAL A 532 -4.78 6.07 25.03
C VAL A 532 -5.31 6.87 26.21
N THR A 533 -6.16 7.86 25.94
CA THR A 533 -6.88 8.64 26.95
C THR A 533 -8.32 8.16 27.04
N THR A 534 -8.75 7.79 28.25
CA THR A 534 -10.17 7.44 28.50
C THR A 534 -10.94 8.71 28.86
N LEU A 535 -12.03 8.95 28.16
CA LEU A 535 -12.93 10.08 28.36
C LEU A 535 -14.04 9.73 29.40
N PRO A 536 -14.61 10.70 30.14
CA PRO A 536 -15.59 10.51 31.21
C PRO A 536 -16.82 9.67 30.85
N ASN A 537 -17.21 9.71 29.58
CA ASN A 537 -18.32 8.95 28.98
C ASN A 537 -17.90 7.54 28.52
N GLY A 538 -16.70 7.06 28.85
CA GLY A 538 -16.19 5.74 28.47
C GLY A 538 -15.63 5.68 27.04
N TYR A 539 -15.68 6.79 26.29
CA TYR A 539 -15.02 6.88 24.98
C TYR A 539 -13.51 6.83 25.17
N LYS A 540 -12.81 6.44 24.12
CA LYS A 540 -11.34 6.46 24.11
C LYS A 540 -10.83 7.28 22.96
N MET A 541 -9.75 7.99 23.25
CA MET A 541 -8.98 8.75 22.29
C MET A 541 -7.61 8.12 22.20
N VAL A 542 -7.18 7.77 20.99
CA VAL A 542 -5.87 7.18 20.72
C VAL A 542 -5.08 8.12 19.81
N THR A 543 -3.86 8.46 20.22
CA THR A 543 -2.94 9.35 19.49
C THR A 543 -1.52 8.79 19.57
N ALA A 544 -0.64 9.12 18.62
CA ALA A 544 0.78 8.76 18.68
C ALA A 544 1.65 10.03 18.64
N PRO A 545 1.74 10.77 19.75
CA PRO A 545 2.48 12.03 19.78
C PRO A 545 3.97 11.85 19.55
N ARG A 546 4.57 12.86 18.90
CA ARG A 546 6.03 12.99 18.75
C ARG A 546 6.73 13.00 20.10
N ASN A 547 6.22 13.81 21.03
CA ASN A 547 6.61 13.76 22.44
C ASN A 547 5.37 13.91 23.32
N LEU A 548 5.35 13.16 24.43
CA LEU A 548 4.36 13.32 25.49
C LEU A 548 4.95 14.11 26.66
N ILE A 549 4.37 15.27 26.96
CA ILE A 549 4.78 16.15 28.06
C ILE A 549 3.67 16.15 29.11
N GLN A 550 3.96 15.59 30.29
CA GLN A 550 2.99 15.48 31.39
C GLN A 550 3.24 16.52 32.48
N ILE A 551 2.19 17.22 32.88
CA ILE A 551 2.19 18.22 33.95
C ILE A 551 1.40 17.68 35.13
N SER A 552 2.10 17.14 36.13
CA SER A 552 1.51 16.62 37.38
C SER A 552 1.50 17.62 38.53
N ASP A 553 2.28 18.70 38.42
CA ASP A 553 2.45 19.74 39.43
C ASP A 553 2.26 21.12 38.81
N ALA A 554 2.10 22.14 39.65
CA ALA A 554 1.98 23.52 39.19
C ALA A 554 3.23 23.99 38.43
N GLN A 555 3.05 24.44 37.19
CA GLN A 555 4.07 25.02 36.34
C GLN A 555 3.63 26.37 35.78
N VAL A 556 4.62 27.23 35.53
CA VAL A 556 4.42 28.54 34.93
C VAL A 556 5.42 28.67 33.78
N TRP A 557 4.92 28.85 32.57
CA TRP A 557 5.73 29.07 31.38
C TRP A 557 5.44 30.46 30.80
N ASP A 558 6.45 31.04 30.16
CA ASP A 558 6.23 32.24 29.37
C ASP A 558 5.55 31.85 28.04
N THR A 559 6.13 30.91 27.28
CA THR A 559 5.52 30.35 26.08
C THR A 559 5.65 28.82 25.98
N PHE A 560 4.86 28.20 25.10
CA PHE A 560 5.05 26.79 24.72
C PHE A 560 6.45 26.51 24.15
N ALA A 561 7.02 27.47 23.40
CA ALA A 561 8.35 27.32 22.81
C ALA A 561 9.46 27.27 23.87
N ASP A 562 9.30 28.00 24.98
CA ASP A 562 10.29 28.00 26.08
C ASP A 562 10.32 26.65 26.82
N ALA A 563 9.20 25.91 26.79
CA ALA A 563 9.10 24.55 27.30
C ALA A 563 9.45 23.48 26.26
N ASN A 564 9.98 23.87 25.10
CA ASN A 564 10.29 23.01 23.95
C ASN A 564 9.10 22.21 23.41
N VAL A 565 7.88 22.71 23.57
CA VAL A 565 6.69 22.12 22.94
C VAL A 565 6.66 22.56 21.47
N ALA A 566 6.57 21.60 20.54
CA ALA A 566 6.50 21.84 19.10
C ALA A 566 5.28 21.17 18.46
N ALA A 567 5.17 21.32 17.14
CA ALA A 567 4.17 20.63 16.32
C ALA A 567 4.25 19.09 16.52
N GLY A 568 3.11 18.41 16.54
CA GLY A 568 2.98 16.97 16.80
C GLY A 568 3.20 16.52 18.25
N ASP A 569 3.51 17.43 19.19
CA ASP A 569 3.66 17.08 20.61
C ASP A 569 2.29 17.07 21.32
N THR A 570 2.13 16.16 22.29
CA THR A 570 0.98 16.16 23.21
C THR A 570 1.40 16.71 24.57
N LEU A 571 0.69 17.73 25.03
CA LEU A 571 0.80 18.30 26.36
C LEU A 571 -0.40 17.86 27.21
N GLN A 572 -0.16 17.04 28.22
CA GLN A 572 -1.20 16.50 29.08
C GLN A 572 -1.07 17.05 30.50
N ILE A 573 -2.07 17.80 30.96
CA ILE A 573 -2.17 18.31 32.33
C ILE A 573 -2.98 17.30 33.13
N LEU A 574 -2.30 16.59 34.03
CA LEU A 574 -2.87 15.53 34.84
C LEU A 574 -3.67 16.10 36.01
N SER A 575 -4.46 15.24 36.66
CA SER A 575 -5.20 15.59 37.88
C SER A 575 -4.30 16.19 38.96
N GLY A 576 -4.66 17.38 39.47
CA GLY A 576 -3.86 18.14 40.45
C GLY A 576 -2.72 18.96 39.85
N GLY A 577 -2.38 18.76 38.58
CA GLY A 577 -1.45 19.58 37.82
C GLY A 577 -2.08 20.93 37.46
N SER A 578 -1.24 21.96 37.31
CA SER A 578 -1.68 23.22 36.72
C SER A 578 -0.61 23.83 35.84
N LEU A 579 -1.03 24.47 34.75
CA LEU A 579 -0.15 25.16 33.84
C LEU A 579 -0.64 26.59 33.60
N GLU A 580 0.24 27.56 33.83
CA GLU A 580 0.01 28.97 33.56
C GLU A 580 0.93 29.45 32.44
N ILE A 581 0.36 30.06 31.39
CA ILE A 581 1.09 30.61 30.23
C ILE A 581 0.97 32.14 30.22
N ASN A 582 2.11 32.83 30.33
CA ASN A 582 2.17 34.28 30.57
C ASN A 582 2.47 35.16 29.36
N ALA A 583 2.89 34.58 28.23
CA ALA A 583 3.16 35.30 26.99
C ALA A 583 2.46 34.64 25.80
N ARG A 584 2.38 35.39 24.69
CA ARG A 584 1.68 34.96 23.48
C ARG A 584 2.24 33.61 23.02
N SER A 585 1.36 32.63 22.87
CA SER A 585 1.70 31.27 22.49
C SER A 585 0.81 30.77 21.36
N ALA A 586 1.24 29.70 20.69
CA ALA A 586 0.46 29.06 19.64
C ALA A 586 0.38 27.55 19.85
N ILE A 587 -0.83 26.98 19.76
CA ILE A 587 -1.02 25.54 19.62
C ILE A 587 -0.77 25.24 18.13
N LYS A 588 0.31 24.51 17.85
CA LYS A 588 0.84 24.29 16.50
C LYS A 588 0.21 23.08 15.81
N ASP A 589 0.58 22.86 14.56
CA ASP A 589 0.20 21.69 13.75
C ASP A 589 0.36 20.35 14.47
N GLY A 590 -0.73 19.59 14.57
CA GLY A 590 -0.80 18.31 15.29
C GLY A 590 -0.49 18.38 16.79
N MET A 591 -0.45 19.58 17.40
CA MET A 591 -0.24 19.71 18.84
C MET A 591 -1.55 19.48 19.59
N HIS A 592 -1.54 18.57 20.56
CA HIS A 592 -2.70 18.30 21.41
C HIS A 592 -2.47 18.86 22.81
N LEU A 593 -3.40 19.68 23.31
CA LEU A 593 -3.48 20.08 24.71
C LEU A 593 -4.62 19.33 25.39
N ILE A 594 -4.27 18.40 26.27
CA ILE A 594 -5.23 17.60 27.04
C ILE A 594 -5.22 18.08 28.49
N VAL A 595 -6.39 18.45 29.02
CA VAL A 595 -6.56 18.84 30.42
C VAL A 595 -7.47 17.82 31.09
N GLU A 596 -6.88 16.95 31.92
CA GLU A 596 -7.57 15.86 32.62
C GLU A 596 -8.40 16.37 33.81
N GLU A 597 -9.27 15.52 34.33
CA GLU A 597 -10.12 15.83 35.48
C GLU A 597 -9.31 16.32 36.69
N GLY A 598 -9.62 17.54 37.15
CA GLY A 598 -8.90 18.21 38.24
C GLY A 598 -7.57 18.86 37.84
N GLY A 599 -7.18 18.79 36.57
CA GLY A 599 -6.11 19.61 35.99
C GLY A 599 -6.62 21.01 35.61
N VAL A 600 -5.72 22.00 35.62
CA VAL A 600 -6.07 23.39 35.30
C VAL A 600 -5.07 24.02 34.32
N CYS A 601 -5.56 24.58 33.22
CA CYS A 601 -4.77 25.38 32.28
C CYS A 601 -5.21 26.85 32.33
N ILE A 602 -4.26 27.78 32.44
CA ILE A 602 -4.52 29.21 32.50
C ILE A 602 -3.69 29.93 31.44
N PHE A 603 -4.36 30.65 30.55
CA PHE A 603 -3.74 31.56 29.60
C PHE A 603 -3.94 33.01 30.05
N ASN A 604 -2.83 33.66 30.39
CA ASN A 604 -2.78 35.09 30.74
C ASN A 604 -2.41 35.98 29.55
N ALA A 605 -1.99 35.37 28.45
CA ALA A 605 -1.67 36.05 27.18
C ALA A 605 -2.34 35.34 26.00
N ARG A 606 -2.44 36.05 24.87
CA ARG A 606 -3.14 35.60 23.66
C ARG A 606 -2.65 34.20 23.24
N VAL A 607 -3.60 33.31 22.94
CA VAL A 607 -3.32 32.02 22.32
C VAL A 607 -3.84 32.03 20.90
N ASP A 608 -2.98 31.68 19.97
CA ASP A 608 -3.34 31.40 18.60
C ASP A 608 -3.44 29.87 18.43
N MET A 609 -4.48 29.38 17.78
CA MET A 609 -4.47 28.02 17.27
C MET A 609 -4.04 28.09 15.81
N ASP A 610 -2.91 27.45 15.49
CA ASP A 610 -2.48 27.21 14.13
C ASP A 610 -3.20 25.95 13.59
N ASN A 611 -2.98 25.66 12.30
CA ASN A 611 -3.50 24.50 11.57
C ASN A 611 -3.54 23.23 12.46
N ARG A 612 -4.65 22.48 12.52
CA ARG A 612 -4.77 21.17 13.21
C ARG A 612 -4.38 21.10 14.70
N GLY A 613 -4.31 22.24 15.39
CA GLY A 613 -4.18 22.24 16.84
C GLY A 613 -5.45 21.72 17.53
N GLN A 614 -5.32 20.92 18.58
CA GLN A 614 -6.48 20.43 19.33
C GLN A 614 -6.40 20.77 20.82
N ILE A 615 -7.53 21.15 21.40
CA ILE A 615 -7.71 21.25 22.85
C ILE A 615 -8.76 20.23 23.27
N ILE A 616 -8.42 19.38 24.25
CA ILE A 616 -9.33 18.42 24.85
C ILE A 616 -9.43 18.70 26.34
N LEU A 617 -10.62 19.10 26.79
CA LEU A 617 -10.93 19.26 28.21
C LEU A 617 -11.66 18.02 28.70
N ASN A 618 -10.90 17.09 29.27
CA ASN A 618 -11.34 15.79 29.74
C ASN A 618 -11.75 15.84 31.22
N GLY A 619 -12.80 16.60 31.53
CA GLY A 619 -13.18 16.94 32.91
C GLY A 619 -12.31 18.03 33.57
N GLY A 620 -11.24 18.48 32.90
CA GLY A 620 -10.36 19.55 33.37
C GLY A 620 -10.91 20.96 33.15
N GLU A 621 -10.18 21.96 33.65
CA GLU A 621 -10.56 23.38 33.52
C GLU A 621 -9.55 24.17 32.68
N LEU A 622 -10.04 25.01 31.77
CA LEU A 622 -9.24 25.95 30.99
C LEU A 622 -9.78 27.37 31.16
N TYR A 623 -8.89 28.28 31.54
CA TYR A 623 -9.18 29.70 31.73
C TYR A 623 -8.35 30.56 30.78
N SER A 624 -8.99 31.27 29.86
CA SER A 624 -8.34 32.31 29.06
C SER A 624 -8.77 33.69 29.53
N HIS A 625 -7.84 34.45 30.13
CA HIS A 625 -8.10 35.80 30.63
C HIS A 625 -8.09 36.86 29.51
N VAL A 626 -7.77 36.43 28.29
CA VAL A 626 -7.43 37.24 27.12
C VAL A 626 -7.93 36.58 25.84
N ASP A 627 -7.73 37.26 24.70
CA ASP A 627 -8.17 36.79 23.40
C ASP A 627 -7.63 35.41 23.05
N PHE A 628 -8.56 34.49 22.80
CA PHE A 628 -8.31 33.18 22.22
C PHE A 628 -8.79 33.23 20.75
N LYS A 629 -7.91 32.95 19.78
CA LYS A 629 -8.23 33.09 18.36
C LYS A 629 -8.02 31.78 17.59
N PHE A 630 -9.08 31.33 16.92
CA PHE A 630 -8.99 30.35 15.84
C PHE A 630 -8.28 30.96 14.62
N PRO A 631 -7.67 30.14 13.75
CA PRO A 631 -6.65 30.62 12.82
C PRO A 631 -7.08 31.79 11.89
N ASP A 632 -6.14 32.72 11.71
CA ASP A 632 -6.13 33.83 10.74
C ASP A 632 -5.83 33.33 9.31
N ASN A 633 -5.28 32.12 9.18
CA ASN A 633 -4.79 31.64 7.89
C ASN A 633 -5.93 31.23 6.95
N SER A 634 -5.65 31.34 5.64
CA SER A 634 -6.61 31.20 4.54
C SER A 634 -6.77 29.77 4.02
N GLY A 635 -6.31 28.76 4.75
CA GLY A 635 -6.51 27.35 4.41
C GLY A 635 -7.67 26.78 5.23
N HIS A 636 -8.57 26.03 4.59
CA HIS A 636 -9.62 25.26 5.26
C HIS A 636 -8.95 24.15 6.07
N GLN A 637 -8.70 24.35 7.36
CA GLN A 637 -8.01 23.34 8.17
C GLN A 637 -8.62 23.26 9.55
N ASP A 638 -8.94 22.02 9.93
CA ASP A 638 -9.76 21.74 11.09
C ASP A 638 -9.01 22.04 12.39
N VAL A 639 -9.61 22.88 13.24
CA VAL A 639 -9.08 23.20 14.57
C VAL A 639 -10.18 22.91 15.56
N ASP A 640 -9.92 21.95 16.45
CA ASP A 640 -10.97 21.39 17.29
C ASP A 640 -10.78 21.74 18.77
N ILE A 641 -11.89 22.13 19.40
CA ILE A 641 -12.00 22.15 20.85
C ILE A 641 -13.02 21.11 21.28
N TRP A 642 -12.59 20.18 22.12
CA TRP A 642 -13.40 19.11 22.67
C TRP A 642 -13.69 19.39 24.15
N LEU A 643 -14.96 19.59 24.48
CA LEU A 643 -15.45 19.82 25.83
C LEU A 643 -16.13 18.56 26.36
N ASP A 644 -15.36 17.59 26.85
CA ASP A 644 -15.84 16.31 27.39
C ASP A 644 -15.90 16.36 28.92
N ALA A 645 -17.06 16.74 29.46
CA ALA A 645 -17.28 17.09 30.88
C ALA A 645 -16.39 18.21 31.48
N GLY A 646 -15.47 18.79 30.70
CA GLY A 646 -14.59 19.87 31.14
C GLY A 646 -15.23 21.26 31.13
N ARG A 647 -14.54 22.24 31.72
CA ARG A 647 -14.98 23.65 31.76
C ARG A 647 -14.00 24.55 31.05
N MET A 648 -14.48 25.28 30.05
CA MET A 648 -13.72 26.35 29.38
C MET A 648 -14.33 27.70 29.73
N VAL A 649 -13.53 28.61 30.26
CA VAL A 649 -13.93 30.00 30.51
C VAL A 649 -13.01 30.92 29.73
N CYS A 650 -13.55 31.60 28.73
CA CYS A 650 -12.80 32.56 27.94
C CYS A 650 -13.40 33.96 28.08
N ASN A 651 -12.53 34.95 28.27
CA ASN A 651 -12.96 36.34 28.20
C ASN A 651 -13.41 36.69 26.78
N PHE A 652 -12.65 36.22 25.78
CA PHE A 652 -12.91 36.44 24.35
C PHE A 652 -12.45 35.22 23.55
N LEU A 653 -13.34 34.70 22.68
CA LEU A 653 -13.06 33.57 21.78
C LEU A 653 -13.56 33.94 20.37
N GLU A 654 -12.66 34.05 19.40
CA GLU A 654 -12.99 34.35 17.99
C GLU A 654 -12.90 33.06 17.16
N SER A 655 -14.04 32.57 16.68
CA SER A 655 -14.19 31.41 15.79
C SER A 655 -14.44 31.82 14.34
N ARG A 656 -13.97 31.00 13.40
CA ARG A 656 -14.12 31.19 11.95
C ARG A 656 -14.45 29.86 11.29
N ALA A 657 -15.70 29.42 11.44
CA ALA A 657 -16.19 28.16 10.84
C ALA A 657 -15.97 28.09 9.33
N ASP A 658 -15.96 29.24 8.62
CA ASP A 658 -15.60 29.33 7.21
C ASP A 658 -14.14 28.91 6.91
N ARG A 659 -13.35 28.62 7.94
CA ARG A 659 -11.96 28.22 7.90
C ARG A 659 -11.66 26.93 8.69
N GLY A 660 -12.69 26.16 9.06
CA GLY A 660 -12.53 24.82 9.66
C GLY A 660 -12.51 24.77 11.19
N SER A 661 -12.84 25.85 11.92
CA SER A 661 -12.88 25.75 13.39
C SER A 661 -14.17 25.08 13.90
N THR A 662 -14.04 23.95 14.59
CA THR A 662 -15.15 23.15 15.12
C THR A 662 -15.10 23.08 16.65
N LEU A 663 -16.25 23.27 17.29
CA LEU A 663 -16.43 23.09 18.72
C LEU A 663 -17.24 21.82 18.99
N HIS A 664 -16.60 20.80 19.57
CA HIS A 664 -17.26 19.58 19.98
C HIS A 664 -17.68 19.64 21.45
N VAL A 665 -18.96 19.44 21.76
CA VAL A 665 -19.49 19.57 23.12
C VAL A 665 -20.12 18.26 23.61
N GLY A 666 -19.59 17.70 24.70
CA GLY A 666 -19.97 16.41 25.29
C GLY A 666 -20.03 16.47 26.82
N GLY A 667 -21.00 17.22 27.34
CA GLY A 667 -21.19 17.41 28.79
C GLY A 667 -20.34 18.49 29.43
N GLY A 668 -19.37 19.04 28.71
CA GLY A 668 -18.61 20.21 29.15
C GLY A 668 -19.38 21.53 29.00
N VAL A 669 -18.79 22.59 29.55
CA VAL A 669 -19.37 23.95 29.56
C VAL A 669 -18.37 24.94 29.01
N LEU A 670 -18.77 25.70 27.99
CA LEU A 670 -18.05 26.89 27.52
C LEU A 670 -18.75 28.15 28.04
N THR A 671 -18.04 29.02 28.75
CA THR A 671 -18.53 30.35 29.15
C THR A 671 -17.70 31.45 28.49
N LEU A 672 -18.37 32.39 27.83
CA LEU A 672 -17.79 33.54 27.12
C LEU A 672 -18.27 34.87 27.72
N ALA A 673 -17.35 35.70 28.19
CA ALA A 673 -17.68 37.01 28.79
C ALA A 673 -17.84 38.17 27.77
N GLN A 674 -17.37 38.02 26.53
CA GLN A 674 -17.52 39.03 25.48
C GLN A 674 -17.87 38.40 24.12
N ALA A 675 -19.09 37.88 23.99
CA ALA A 675 -19.60 37.19 22.80
C ALA A 675 -20.54 38.08 21.95
N THR A 676 -20.07 39.28 21.54
CA THR A 676 -20.93 40.33 20.94
C THR A 676 -20.67 40.65 19.47
N GLY A 677 -19.61 40.09 18.86
CA GLY A 677 -19.30 40.19 17.42
C GLY A 677 -19.64 38.92 16.63
N GLU A 678 -19.80 39.03 15.31
CA GLU A 678 -20.21 37.91 14.42
C GLU A 678 -19.36 36.65 14.59
N LEU A 679 -18.04 36.80 14.75
CA LEU A 679 -17.08 35.69 14.93
C LEU A 679 -16.98 35.19 16.39
N THR A 680 -17.57 35.91 17.34
CA THR A 680 -17.41 35.65 18.79
C THR A 680 -18.70 35.18 19.44
N ASP A 681 -19.82 35.27 18.72
CA ASP A 681 -21.14 34.89 19.20
C ASP A 681 -21.43 33.42 18.81
N PRO A 682 -21.45 32.47 19.77
CA PRO A 682 -21.70 31.06 19.48
C PRO A 682 -23.11 30.78 18.96
N THR A 683 -24.04 31.76 19.01
CA THR A 683 -25.35 31.64 18.36
C THR A 683 -25.29 31.84 16.85
N ASN A 684 -24.17 32.35 16.32
CA ASN A 684 -23.97 32.55 14.89
C ASN A 684 -23.42 31.27 14.24
N VAL A 685 -24.32 30.41 13.78
CA VAL A 685 -24.00 29.14 13.09
C VAL A 685 -23.22 29.30 11.77
N ASN A 686 -23.12 30.52 11.22
CA ASN A 686 -22.26 30.75 10.04
C ASN A 686 -20.79 30.97 10.41
N SER A 687 -20.52 31.24 11.68
CA SER A 687 -19.17 31.52 12.20
C SER A 687 -18.71 30.47 13.21
N TRP A 688 -19.62 29.62 13.67
CA TRP A 688 -19.37 28.52 14.58
C TRP A 688 -19.95 27.22 14.03
N ASP A 689 -19.08 26.23 13.84
CA ASP A 689 -19.52 24.85 13.67
C ASP A 689 -19.49 24.19 15.05
N ILE A 690 -20.67 23.87 15.60
CA ILE A 690 -20.80 23.26 16.93
C ILE A 690 -21.39 21.87 16.75
N VAL A 691 -20.59 20.87 17.07
CA VAL A 691 -20.94 19.46 16.89
C VAL A 691 -21.19 18.83 18.25
N LEU A 692 -22.31 18.12 18.38
CA LEU A 692 -22.59 17.34 19.58
C LEU A 692 -21.72 16.09 19.64
N ILE A 693 -21.15 15.85 20.79
CA ILE A 693 -20.52 14.57 21.11
C ILE A 693 -21.62 13.63 21.63
N PRO A 694 -21.88 12.46 21.04
CA PRO A 694 -22.81 11.50 21.62
C PRO A 694 -22.38 11.08 23.05
N PRO A 695 -23.32 10.75 23.96
CA PRO A 695 -24.75 10.55 23.75
C PRO A 695 -25.60 11.84 23.84
N TYR A 696 -24.97 13.02 23.86
CA TYR A 696 -25.68 14.29 23.96
C TYR A 696 -26.46 14.57 22.66
N THR A 697 -27.69 15.08 22.81
CA THR A 697 -28.63 15.21 21.68
C THR A 697 -29.09 16.65 21.42
N GLU A 698 -28.79 17.57 22.34
CA GLU A 698 -29.20 18.96 22.23
C GLU A 698 -28.10 19.91 22.69
N ILE A 699 -27.87 20.99 21.93
CA ILE A 699 -27.01 22.12 22.32
C ILE A 699 -27.90 23.21 22.90
N VAL A 700 -27.57 23.67 24.10
CA VAL A 700 -28.22 24.82 24.72
C VAL A 700 -27.22 25.96 24.83
N ILE A 701 -27.58 27.10 24.26
CA ILE A 701 -26.86 28.36 24.42
C ILE A 701 -27.72 29.26 25.30
N THR A 702 -27.22 29.58 26.49
CA THR A 702 -27.86 30.53 27.41
C THR A 702 -27.14 31.86 27.37
N GLU A 703 -27.89 32.94 27.54
CA GLU A 703 -27.40 34.31 27.51
C GLU A 703 -27.81 35.04 28.79
N SER A 704 -26.85 35.72 29.41
CA SER A 704 -27.04 36.70 30.48
C SER A 704 -26.42 38.03 30.06
N ASP A 705 -26.67 39.11 30.81
CA ASP A 705 -26.35 40.50 30.39
C ASP A 705 -24.93 40.70 29.86
N ASP A 706 -23.94 39.93 30.34
CA ASP A 706 -22.53 40.00 29.90
C ASP A 706 -21.89 38.61 29.64
N GLU A 707 -22.65 37.50 29.61
CA GLU A 707 -22.07 36.16 29.42
C GLU A 707 -22.93 35.25 28.54
N LYS A 708 -22.30 34.50 27.63
CA LYS A 708 -22.91 33.39 26.90
C LYS A 708 -22.34 32.06 27.36
N THR A 709 -23.20 31.08 27.59
CA THR A 709 -22.81 29.73 27.99
C THR A 709 -23.32 28.70 27.00
N VAL A 710 -22.43 27.89 26.44
CA VAL A 710 -22.74 26.74 25.57
C VAL A 710 -22.59 25.46 26.40
N LEU A 711 -23.60 24.61 26.37
CA LEU A 711 -23.59 23.30 27.03
C LEU A 711 -24.37 22.28 26.20
N ALA A 712 -24.00 21.01 26.30
CA ALA A 712 -24.72 19.91 25.68
C ALA A 712 -25.60 19.20 26.71
N LEU A 713 -26.84 18.87 26.33
CA LEU A 713 -27.78 18.12 27.16
C LEU A 713 -27.87 16.67 26.72
N LEU A 714 -27.92 15.78 27.71
CA LEU A 714 -28.34 14.40 27.50
C LEU A 714 -29.81 14.41 27.06
N PRO A 715 -30.24 13.42 26.25
CA PRO A 715 -31.66 13.26 25.95
C PRO A 715 -32.42 13.21 27.27
N GLU A 716 -33.51 14.00 27.40
CA GLU A 716 -34.43 13.83 28.53
C GLU A 716 -34.76 12.34 28.59
N GLU A 717 -34.39 11.67 29.68
CA GLU A 717 -34.96 10.35 29.98
C GLU A 717 -36.46 10.57 29.90
N GLN A 718 -37.12 9.96 28.91
CA GLN A 718 -38.56 9.78 29.00
C GLN A 718 -38.77 8.93 30.24
N THR A 719 -38.95 9.58 31.39
CA THR A 719 -39.50 8.95 32.57
C THR A 719 -40.86 8.47 32.11
N SER A 720 -40.94 7.18 31.75
CA SER A 720 -42.20 6.54 31.48
C SER A 720 -43.05 6.77 32.72
N ASP A 721 -44.12 7.56 32.61
CA ASP A 721 -45.14 7.66 33.64
C ASP A 721 -45.60 6.22 33.96
N ASN A 722 -45.10 5.66 35.06
CA ASN A 722 -45.60 4.46 35.73
C ASN A 722 -45.42 4.59 37.25
#